data_AF-A0AAN0SBJ3-F1
#
_entry.id   AF-A0AAN0SBJ3-F1
#
_cell.length_a   1.000
_cell.length_b   1.000
_cell.length_c   1.000
_cell.angle_alpha   90.00
_cell.angle_beta   90.00
_cell.angle_gamma   90.00
#
_symmetry.space_group_name_H-M   'P 1'
#
loop_
_entity.id
_entity.type
_entity.pdbx_description
1 polymer ?
#
loop_
_entity_poly.entity_id
_entity_poly.type
_entity_poly.pdbx_seq_one_letter_code
_entity_poly.pdbx_strand_id
1 'polypeptide(L)'
;MQYENNRKVVRAGYAPIEEEQDGANAQPQQPVQETPDPEPEYEINVKIHCTNEELNSLQTGQWSLGRTELETPVSQWSKEETHEKTSVLTAHCFQNEEKVLHHELFAKHHTTCFDVIPKPKGTKHINAEFIPVKLAIKAHESKLAFPTKGYFYHFVSGKLSREYRIAGEGLSIFQPTLSEASKLDDELLSKNQLTSVLLPYKREDAPVPDQHFLYRLEKLSQDQLNAVTTQWLDEHALKLEMDDIVAARTSVLEKRPETEQGAEVWPPLKQFKAVHPFGDIWGQFKQHQLSETMVNVMQSHSIPDNVPVLILPVTKEEQLRQYSTKFDNFIFFFPNSPNFGEQGINLRAINEFKSYFNKPPRFIILTDDDEESTGFTQTVSFKAKWKDDYKIDSQLQSFYQEFGGEGAIVQKNAKNQTVLKLASNIEGCPTNASELGEALTAFSEGQAVVYTMSDDTHGPEKTGLFENYSEYPLEGTFTFVLTQEGKDTAQDKFKKLCPDWEQQSFDFERLIDKRTHRGKTLLLSGARDSYAQVADYDSGEVTEVHMRDKDHKPDKRTIYENGKEKDYPCGIDDNAIYRTLISDNAIKESELPQAIQNGLNSILNNDQLYLVYNYGYHQVPAEHRQDLIETQHYAFENLSKKAVVLVVGDKHIPDLGSYDSISIDSPDLIEALNSPSNRALFVTVGRLPASVNNYLIKKVNLVLAEGKGSISIAQEFGVNYVILPQESGLKTDYHSSGKELVECSNNLYTPCDGAKLLRKIAEGAYASSYKAMCSEQSLILETFSGLYQSSFGPLDKA
;
A
#
# COMPACT_ATOMS: atom_id res chain seq x y z
N MET A 1 59.74 -11.07 -4.69
CA MET A 1 59.69 -11.42 -6.12
C MET A 1 59.69 -10.12 -6.91
N GLN A 2 60.78 -9.89 -7.64
CA GLN A 2 60.97 -8.75 -8.54
C GLN A 2 60.22 -9.03 -9.84
N TYR A 3 59.54 -8.03 -10.40
CA TYR A 3 59.11 -8.07 -11.80
C TYR A 3 59.76 -6.93 -12.56
N GLU A 4 60.57 -7.35 -13.55
CA GLU A 4 61.40 -6.54 -14.42
C GLU A 4 60.57 -5.74 -15.43
N ASN A 5 60.94 -4.49 -15.61
CA ASN A 5 60.48 -3.60 -16.68
C ASN A 5 61.22 -3.95 -17.97
N ASN A 6 60.52 -4.40 -19.01
CA ASN A 6 61.12 -4.61 -20.32
C ASN A 6 60.17 -4.15 -21.45
N ARG A 7 60.32 -2.91 -21.90
CA ARG A 7 59.83 -2.46 -23.21
C ARG A 7 60.91 -1.69 -23.95
N LYS A 8 61.38 -2.31 -25.04
CA LYS A 8 62.35 -1.81 -26.02
C LYS A 8 61.86 -0.53 -26.70
N VAL A 9 62.73 0.48 -26.74
CA VAL A 9 62.63 1.64 -27.64
C VAL A 9 63.26 1.25 -28.98
N VAL A 10 62.55 1.42 -30.09
CA VAL A 10 63.11 1.31 -31.45
C VAL A 10 63.21 2.72 -32.03
N ARG A 11 64.43 3.17 -32.31
CA ARG A 11 64.73 4.38 -33.08
C ARG A 11 64.67 4.03 -34.57
N ALA A 12 63.82 4.70 -35.34
CA ALA A 12 63.91 4.70 -36.80
C ALA A 12 64.75 5.91 -37.23
N GLY A 13 65.97 5.65 -37.71
CA GLY A 13 66.82 6.65 -38.34
C GLY A 13 66.80 6.46 -39.86
N TYR A 14 66.56 7.55 -40.60
CA TYR A 14 66.91 7.63 -42.02
C TYR A 14 68.07 8.62 -42.18
N ALA A 15 68.98 8.31 -43.11
CA ALA A 15 70.16 9.10 -43.42
C ALA A 15 69.78 10.39 -44.20
N PRO A 16 70.57 11.49 -44.09
CA PRO A 16 70.31 12.71 -44.83
C PRO A 16 70.61 12.51 -46.32
N ILE A 17 69.72 13.00 -47.18
CA ILE A 17 69.92 13.02 -48.64
C ILE A 17 70.61 14.34 -48.99
N GLU A 18 71.73 14.26 -49.71
CA GLU A 18 72.47 15.40 -50.25
C GLU A 18 71.67 16.08 -51.36
N GLU A 19 71.65 17.42 -51.35
CA GLU A 19 70.98 18.24 -52.36
C GLU A 19 71.75 18.23 -53.68
N GLU A 20 71.19 17.61 -54.72
CA GLU A 20 71.57 17.88 -56.12
C GLU A 20 70.70 19.02 -56.66
N GLN A 21 71.35 20.16 -56.93
CA GLN A 21 70.81 21.24 -57.73
C GLN A 21 70.84 20.84 -59.20
N ASP A 22 69.67 20.64 -59.81
CA ASP A 22 69.51 20.76 -61.26
C ASP A 22 68.38 21.75 -61.57
N GLY A 23 68.78 22.89 -62.13
CA GLY A 23 67.89 23.95 -62.55
C GLY A 23 67.21 23.63 -63.88
N ALA A 24 65.88 23.72 -63.91
CA ALA A 24 65.11 23.93 -65.12
C ALA A 24 63.90 24.83 -64.84
N ASN A 25 64.12 26.12 -65.06
CA ASN A 25 63.18 27.22 -65.34
C ASN A 25 61.67 26.86 -65.38
N ALA A 26 60.98 26.98 -64.24
CA ALA A 26 59.54 27.17 -64.18
C ALA A 26 59.27 28.60 -63.68
N GLN A 27 58.50 29.39 -64.42
CA GLN A 27 58.08 30.73 -63.99
C GLN A 27 57.40 30.64 -62.61
N PRO A 28 57.65 31.58 -61.69
CA PRO A 28 56.95 31.60 -60.42
C PRO A 28 55.45 31.76 -60.68
N GLN A 29 54.69 30.68 -60.46
CA GLN A 29 53.25 30.82 -60.25
C GLN A 29 53.08 31.72 -59.03
N GLN A 30 52.31 32.79 -59.20
CA GLN A 30 51.89 33.62 -58.07
C GLN A 30 51.32 32.69 -56.98
N PRO A 31 51.62 32.93 -55.69
CA PRO A 31 50.96 32.18 -54.63
C PRO A 31 49.46 32.31 -54.87
N VAL A 32 48.78 31.17 -54.99
CA VAL A 32 47.33 31.13 -54.93
C VAL A 32 46.97 31.87 -53.65
N GLN A 33 46.31 33.02 -53.78
CA GLN A 33 45.69 33.67 -52.62
C GLN A 33 44.74 32.62 -52.05
N GLU A 34 45.09 32.04 -50.90
CA GLU A 34 44.11 31.34 -50.08
C GLU A 34 42.98 32.35 -49.87
N THR A 35 41.83 32.08 -50.50
CA THR A 35 40.59 32.78 -50.16
C THR A 35 40.45 32.66 -48.65
N PRO A 36 40.34 33.78 -47.90
CA PRO A 36 40.11 33.68 -46.47
C PRO A 36 38.90 32.80 -46.25
N ASP A 37 39.00 31.84 -45.32
CA ASP A 37 37.84 31.06 -44.89
C ASP A 37 36.69 32.03 -44.60
N PRO A 38 35.47 31.74 -45.08
CA PRO A 38 34.33 32.62 -44.84
C PRO A 38 34.25 32.94 -43.35
N GLU A 39 34.02 34.19 -42.98
CA GLU A 39 33.81 34.54 -41.58
C GLU A 39 32.38 34.19 -41.16
N PRO A 40 32.17 33.62 -39.97
CA PRO A 40 30.81 33.31 -39.50
C PRO A 40 30.04 34.60 -39.19
N GLU A 41 28.89 34.77 -39.87
CA GLU A 41 28.03 35.95 -39.77
C GLU A 41 26.94 35.82 -38.68
N TYR A 42 26.70 34.60 -38.18
CA TYR A 42 25.65 34.28 -37.23
C TYR A 42 26.21 33.67 -35.94
N GLU A 43 25.42 33.72 -34.87
CA GLU A 43 25.76 33.14 -33.57
C GLU A 43 24.55 32.47 -32.92
N ILE A 44 24.84 31.44 -32.11
CA ILE A 44 23.92 30.86 -31.14
C ILE A 44 24.48 31.13 -29.75
N ASN A 45 23.66 31.71 -28.87
CA ASN A 45 24.03 31.95 -27.48
C ASN A 45 23.21 31.08 -26.54
N VAL A 46 23.89 30.32 -25.69
CA VAL A 46 23.29 29.52 -24.61
C VAL A 46 23.66 30.17 -23.28
N LYS A 47 22.66 30.67 -22.55
CA LYS A 47 22.85 31.23 -21.21
C LYS A 47 22.69 30.13 -20.17
N ILE A 48 23.65 30.01 -19.28
CA ILE A 48 23.60 29.14 -18.11
C ILE A 48 23.66 30.02 -16.90
N HIS A 49 22.66 29.88 -16.02
CA HIS A 49 22.58 30.58 -14.75
C HIS A 49 23.59 29.97 -13.76
N CYS A 50 24.90 30.07 -14.07
CA CYS A 50 26.05 29.81 -13.20
C CYS A 50 27.31 30.55 -13.65
N THR A 51 28.31 30.70 -12.77
CA THR A 51 29.60 31.32 -13.15
C THR A 51 30.45 30.37 -13.98
N ASN A 52 31.48 30.89 -14.66
CA ASN A 52 32.36 30.06 -15.48
C ASN A 52 33.13 29.02 -14.65
N GLU A 53 33.46 29.35 -13.40
CA GLU A 53 34.09 28.43 -12.44
C GLU A 53 33.14 27.28 -12.05
N GLU A 54 31.84 27.57 -11.95
CA GLU A 54 30.80 26.62 -11.55
C GLU A 54 30.38 25.65 -12.65
N LEU A 55 30.57 25.97 -13.94
CA LEU A 55 30.19 25.11 -15.07
C LEU A 55 30.71 23.67 -14.91
N ASN A 56 31.96 23.53 -14.45
CA ASN A 56 32.58 22.22 -14.25
C ASN A 56 32.13 21.56 -12.94
N SER A 57 32.08 22.31 -11.83
CA SER A 57 31.73 21.74 -10.51
C SER A 57 30.26 21.33 -10.41
N LEU A 58 29.37 22.01 -11.13
CA LEU A 58 27.94 21.69 -11.25
C LEU A 58 27.63 20.75 -12.42
N GLN A 59 28.67 20.27 -13.13
CA GLN A 59 28.59 19.24 -14.15
C GLN A 59 27.53 19.53 -15.21
N THR A 60 27.54 20.75 -15.78
CA THR A 60 26.47 21.23 -16.68
C THR A 60 26.44 20.53 -18.05
N GLY A 61 27.37 19.61 -18.34
CA GLY A 61 27.45 18.89 -19.61
C GLY A 61 28.15 19.67 -20.72
N GLN A 62 27.95 19.22 -21.96
CA GLN A 62 28.52 19.79 -23.18
C GLN A 62 27.42 20.10 -24.19
N TRP A 63 27.69 21.06 -25.08
CA TRP A 63 26.77 21.47 -26.14
C TRP A 63 27.39 21.26 -27.52
N SER A 64 26.55 20.95 -28.50
CA SER A 64 26.92 21.00 -29.91
C SER A 64 25.71 21.35 -30.78
N LEU A 65 25.95 21.86 -31.98
CA LEU A 65 24.94 22.08 -33.00
C LEU A 65 25.01 20.95 -34.03
N GLY A 66 23.86 20.38 -34.35
CA GLY A 66 23.71 19.30 -35.31
C GLY A 66 24.09 19.71 -36.74
N ARG A 67 24.37 18.69 -37.58
CA ARG A 67 24.62 18.88 -39.02
C ARG A 67 23.33 19.32 -39.72
N THR A 68 23.47 20.24 -40.67
CA THR A 68 22.43 20.58 -41.66
C THR A 68 22.89 20.25 -43.07
N GLU A 69 22.06 20.51 -44.07
CA GLU A 69 22.48 20.41 -45.48
C GLU A 69 23.54 21.45 -45.85
N LEU A 70 23.53 22.62 -45.18
CA LEU A 70 24.35 23.78 -45.51
C LEU A 70 25.58 23.94 -44.61
N GLU A 71 25.64 23.30 -43.45
CA GLU A 71 26.70 23.50 -42.46
C GLU A 71 27.07 22.22 -41.69
N THR A 72 28.36 22.06 -41.39
CA THR A 72 28.85 20.96 -40.55
C THR A 72 28.52 21.19 -39.07
N PRO A 73 28.51 20.13 -38.23
CA PRO A 73 28.29 20.29 -36.79
C PRO A 73 29.27 21.27 -36.14
N VAL A 74 28.79 22.03 -35.17
CA VAL A 74 29.61 22.99 -34.39
C VAL A 74 29.68 22.53 -32.94
N SER A 75 30.86 22.24 -32.43
CA SER A 75 31.10 21.83 -31.04
C SER A 75 32.03 22.77 -30.28
N GLN A 76 32.55 23.80 -30.95
CA GLN A 76 33.39 24.82 -30.33
C GLN A 76 32.52 25.97 -29.82
N TRP A 77 32.71 26.32 -28.55
CA TRP A 77 31.98 27.39 -27.87
C TRP A 77 32.97 28.33 -27.19
N SER A 78 32.80 29.64 -27.41
CA SER A 78 33.43 30.65 -26.56
C SER A 78 32.60 30.84 -25.28
N LYS A 79 33.24 31.30 -24.20
CA LYS A 79 32.60 31.47 -22.89
C LYS A 79 32.80 32.89 -22.40
N GLU A 80 31.72 33.55 -22.02
CA GLU A 80 31.74 34.87 -21.39
C GLU A 80 30.96 34.81 -20.08
N GLU A 81 31.53 35.38 -19.00
CA GLU A 81 30.79 35.56 -17.75
C GLU A 81 30.15 36.96 -17.74
N THR A 82 28.88 37.02 -17.38
CA THR A 82 28.13 38.28 -17.28
C THR A 82 28.26 38.89 -15.88
N HIS A 83 27.92 40.17 -15.75
CA HIS A 83 27.84 40.85 -14.45
C HIS A 83 26.83 40.22 -13.47
N GLU A 84 25.86 39.45 -13.98
CA GLU A 84 24.84 38.75 -13.20
C GLU A 84 25.31 37.37 -12.69
N LYS A 85 26.62 37.07 -12.77
CA LYS A 85 27.19 35.76 -12.40
C LYS A 85 26.56 34.61 -13.19
N THR A 86 26.30 34.83 -14.48
CA THR A 86 25.85 33.82 -15.44
C THR A 86 26.91 33.61 -16.52
N SER A 87 26.90 32.45 -17.15
CA SER A 87 27.82 32.11 -18.24
C SER A 87 27.05 32.10 -19.55
N VAL A 88 27.57 32.75 -20.58
CA VAL A 88 27.04 32.69 -21.94
C VAL A 88 28.03 31.91 -22.79
N LEU A 89 27.55 30.81 -23.36
CA LEU A 89 28.29 30.00 -24.33
C LEU A 89 27.87 30.44 -25.73
N THR A 90 28.83 30.84 -26.55
CA THR A 90 28.57 31.31 -27.92
C THR A 90 29.18 30.37 -28.95
N ALA A 91 28.35 29.86 -29.87
CA ALA A 91 28.79 29.13 -31.05
C ALA A 91 28.63 30.04 -32.28
N HIS A 92 29.64 30.06 -33.16
CA HIS A 92 29.59 30.83 -34.40
C HIS A 92 29.09 29.96 -35.56
N CYS A 93 28.19 30.51 -36.36
CA CYS A 93 27.51 29.81 -37.46
C CYS A 93 27.65 30.57 -38.79
N PHE A 94 27.68 29.83 -39.89
CA PHE A 94 27.75 30.38 -41.24
C PHE A 94 26.37 30.63 -41.87
N GLN A 95 25.34 29.92 -41.40
CA GLN A 95 24.00 29.97 -41.99
C GLN A 95 22.92 30.37 -40.98
N ASN A 96 21.96 31.17 -41.43
CA ASN A 96 20.72 31.49 -40.71
C ASN A 96 19.64 30.47 -41.08
N GLU A 97 19.70 29.31 -40.45
CA GLU A 97 18.80 28.19 -40.67
C GLU A 97 18.44 27.54 -39.33
N GLU A 98 17.36 26.78 -39.29
CA GLU A 98 17.02 25.99 -38.12
C GLU A 98 18.10 24.92 -37.85
N LYS A 99 18.58 24.87 -36.60
CA LYS A 99 19.58 23.91 -36.14
C LYS A 99 19.10 23.20 -34.88
N VAL A 100 19.57 21.97 -34.68
CA VAL A 100 19.33 21.22 -33.45
C VAL A 100 20.47 21.46 -32.47
N LEU A 101 20.17 22.08 -31.34
CA LEU A 101 21.08 22.18 -30.20
C LEU A 101 21.04 20.87 -29.40
N HIS A 102 22.17 20.18 -29.38
CA HIS A 102 22.40 18.97 -28.61
C HIS A 102 23.02 19.31 -27.26
N HIS A 103 22.38 18.89 -26.17
CA HIS A 103 22.94 18.88 -24.83
C HIS A 103 23.29 17.46 -24.41
N GLU A 104 24.57 17.24 -24.12
CA GLU A 104 25.11 15.95 -23.70
C GLU A 104 25.59 16.03 -22.26
N LEU A 105 24.94 15.29 -21.36
CA LEU A 105 25.35 15.22 -19.95
C LEU A 105 26.64 14.40 -19.79
N PHE A 106 26.74 13.29 -20.53
CA PHE A 106 27.92 12.44 -20.63
C PHE A 106 28.12 12.01 -22.10
N ALA A 107 29.37 11.88 -22.54
CA ALA A 107 29.66 11.48 -23.91
C ALA A 107 29.12 10.05 -24.18
N LYS A 108 28.22 9.97 -25.18
CA LYS A 108 27.46 8.80 -25.68
C LYS A 108 26.15 8.48 -24.94
N HIS A 109 25.08 8.54 -25.75
CA HIS A 109 23.69 8.13 -25.52
C HIS A 109 22.87 9.07 -24.61
N HIS A 110 21.62 9.36 -25.02
CA HIS A 110 20.67 10.30 -24.39
C HIS A 110 21.05 11.79 -24.41
N THR A 111 21.16 12.33 -25.62
CA THR A 111 21.24 13.77 -25.92
C THR A 111 19.86 14.42 -25.79
N THR A 112 19.77 15.52 -25.04
CA THR A 112 18.57 16.37 -25.06
C THR A 112 18.68 17.35 -26.23
N CYS A 113 17.64 17.44 -27.04
CA CYS A 113 17.65 18.22 -28.28
C CYS A 113 16.69 19.41 -28.19
N PHE A 114 17.11 20.56 -28.71
CA PHE A 114 16.28 21.78 -28.78
C PHE A 114 16.44 22.41 -30.16
N ASP A 115 15.35 22.77 -30.83
CA ASP A 115 15.46 23.53 -32.08
C ASP A 115 15.76 24.99 -31.77
N VAL A 116 16.74 25.55 -32.46
CA VAL A 116 17.24 26.93 -32.32
C VAL A 116 17.55 27.55 -33.67
N ILE A 117 17.51 28.89 -33.76
CA ILE A 117 17.79 29.62 -35.01
C ILE A 117 18.91 30.63 -34.78
N PRO A 118 20.08 30.49 -35.46
CA PRO A 118 21.19 31.44 -35.34
C PRO A 118 20.75 32.87 -35.66
N LYS A 119 21.24 33.83 -34.89
CA LYS A 119 20.96 35.26 -35.10
C LYS A 119 22.22 35.97 -35.59
N PRO A 120 22.09 37.11 -36.29
CA PRO A 120 23.26 37.88 -36.70
C PRO A 120 24.19 38.16 -35.52
N LYS A 121 25.50 38.05 -35.77
CA LYS A 121 26.54 38.26 -34.76
C LYS A 121 26.39 39.61 -34.07
N GLY A 122 26.60 39.64 -32.75
CA GLY A 122 26.52 40.87 -31.95
C GLY A 122 25.10 41.32 -31.58
N THR A 123 24.07 40.56 -31.95
CA THR A 123 22.69 40.78 -31.45
C THR A 123 22.56 40.44 -29.97
N LYS A 124 23.44 39.58 -29.43
CA LYS A 124 23.39 39.09 -28.03
C LYS A 124 22.07 38.38 -27.67
N HIS A 125 21.35 37.91 -28.70
CA HIS A 125 20.11 37.15 -28.53
C HIS A 125 20.39 35.83 -27.83
N ILE A 126 19.61 35.46 -26.81
CA ILE A 126 19.78 34.20 -26.09
C ILE A 126 18.83 33.15 -26.67
N ASN A 127 19.39 32.13 -27.32
CA ASN A 127 18.61 31.09 -27.96
C ASN A 127 18.07 30.06 -26.96
N ALA A 128 18.83 29.76 -25.92
CA ALA A 128 18.43 28.81 -24.89
C ALA A 128 19.00 29.17 -23.52
N GLU A 129 18.20 28.94 -22.47
CA GLU A 129 18.57 29.21 -21.09
C GLU A 129 18.46 27.96 -20.22
N PHE A 130 19.44 27.76 -19.34
CA PHE A 130 19.50 26.63 -18.42
C PHE A 130 19.93 27.06 -17.02
N ILE A 131 19.49 26.32 -16.00
CA ILE A 131 19.87 26.57 -14.61
C ILE A 131 20.25 25.27 -13.89
N PRO A 132 21.45 25.19 -13.28
CA PRO A 132 21.81 24.07 -12.42
C PRO A 132 21.14 24.20 -11.05
N VAL A 133 20.60 23.09 -10.57
CA VAL A 133 19.93 22.99 -9.26
C VAL A 133 20.40 21.79 -8.46
N LYS A 134 20.23 21.87 -7.14
CA LYS A 134 20.36 20.75 -6.20
C LYS A 134 18.96 20.22 -5.85
N LEU A 135 18.90 18.97 -5.43
CA LEU A 135 17.66 18.33 -4.98
C LEU A 135 17.78 17.96 -3.50
N ALA A 136 16.85 18.46 -2.70
CA ALA A 136 16.67 18.09 -1.30
C ALA A 136 15.22 17.62 -1.09
N ILE A 137 14.98 16.94 0.02
CA ILE A 137 13.63 16.51 0.42
C ILE A 137 13.24 17.18 1.73
N LYS A 138 11.95 17.46 1.88
CA LYS A 138 11.37 17.95 3.14
C LYS A 138 11.14 16.76 4.08
N ALA A 139 12.18 16.38 4.81
CA ALA A 139 12.14 15.26 5.76
C ALA A 139 11.19 15.53 6.94
N HIS A 140 11.08 16.79 7.37
CA HIS A 140 10.13 17.25 8.38
C HIS A 140 9.66 18.67 8.03
N GLU A 141 8.60 19.17 8.68
CA GLU A 141 8.12 20.55 8.48
C GLU A 141 9.24 21.60 8.57
N SER A 142 10.14 21.42 9.53
CA SER A 142 11.28 22.28 9.85
C SER A 142 12.64 21.69 9.50
N LYS A 143 12.70 20.51 8.84
CA LYS A 143 13.97 19.83 8.57
C LYS A 143 14.07 19.38 7.12
N LEU A 144 15.10 19.85 6.45
CA LEU A 144 15.47 19.38 5.12
C LEU A 144 16.55 18.32 5.22
N ALA A 145 16.57 17.45 4.23
CA ALA A 145 17.59 16.42 4.11
C ALA A 145 18.02 16.24 2.67
N PHE A 146 19.25 15.79 2.50
CA PHE A 146 19.65 15.20 1.24
C PHE A 146 19.44 13.68 1.31
N PRO A 147 18.64 13.10 0.39
CA PRO A 147 18.44 11.67 0.38
C PRO A 147 19.71 10.97 -0.09
N THR A 148 20.01 9.84 0.55
CA THR A 148 21.13 8.95 0.21
C THR A 148 20.66 7.63 -0.37
N LYS A 149 19.35 7.35 -0.36
CA LYS A 149 18.76 6.19 -1.05
C LYS A 149 17.52 6.61 -1.82
N GLY A 150 17.21 5.85 -2.87
CA GLY A 150 16.02 6.04 -3.70
C GLY A 150 16.32 6.61 -5.08
N TYR A 151 15.33 7.29 -5.62
CA TYR A 151 15.28 7.73 -7.01
C TYR A 151 14.68 9.13 -7.12
N PHE A 152 15.22 9.92 -8.05
CA PHE A 152 14.60 11.14 -8.52
C PHE A 152 14.06 10.94 -9.93
N TYR A 153 12.89 11.49 -10.21
CA TYR A 153 12.25 11.45 -11.52
C TYR A 153 11.98 12.87 -11.98
N HIS A 154 12.49 13.23 -13.16
CA HIS A 154 12.20 14.50 -13.83
C HIS A 154 11.17 14.26 -14.92
N PHE A 155 10.01 14.90 -14.78
CA PHE A 155 8.95 14.87 -15.78
C PHE A 155 8.89 16.19 -16.53
N VAL A 156 8.64 16.12 -17.85
CA VAL A 156 8.41 17.28 -18.73
C VAL A 156 7.14 17.01 -19.51
N SER A 157 6.17 17.93 -19.46
CA SER A 157 4.83 17.74 -20.04
C SER A 157 4.18 16.42 -19.63
N GLY A 158 4.31 16.04 -18.35
CA GLY A 158 3.76 14.81 -17.80
C GLY A 158 4.45 13.51 -18.23
N LYS A 159 5.55 13.58 -18.99
CA LYS A 159 6.31 12.39 -19.44
C LYS A 159 7.65 12.32 -18.75
N LEU A 160 8.09 11.10 -18.40
CA LEU A 160 9.41 10.90 -17.79
C LEU A 160 10.50 11.33 -18.77
N SER A 161 11.25 12.37 -18.40
CA SER A 161 12.40 12.84 -19.15
C SER A 161 13.68 12.18 -18.66
N ARG A 162 13.81 11.93 -17.35
CA ARG A 162 14.99 11.28 -16.78
C ARG A 162 14.70 10.68 -15.40
N GLU A 163 15.22 9.48 -15.16
CA GLU A 163 15.32 8.89 -13.83
C GLU A 163 16.78 8.96 -13.35
N TYR A 164 16.97 9.27 -12.08
CA TYR A 164 18.25 9.25 -11.40
C TYR A 164 18.19 8.30 -10.22
N ARG A 165 19.10 7.33 -10.17
CA ARG A 165 19.29 6.45 -9.01
C ARG A 165 20.26 7.11 -8.04
N ILE A 166 19.90 7.20 -6.76
CA ILE A 166 20.76 7.73 -5.71
C ILE A 166 21.75 6.65 -5.27
N ALA A 167 23.05 6.96 -5.30
CA ALA A 167 24.12 6.04 -4.99
C ALA A 167 24.40 6.04 -3.47
N GLY A 168 24.07 4.91 -2.83
CA GLY A 168 23.85 4.76 -1.38
C GLY A 168 25.04 4.78 -0.43
N GLU A 169 26.06 5.59 -0.66
CA GLU A 169 27.30 5.62 0.14
C GLU A 169 27.35 6.77 1.17
N GLY A 170 26.20 7.11 1.77
CA GLY A 170 26.11 8.20 2.76
C GLY A 170 26.31 9.62 2.19
N LEU A 171 26.34 9.73 0.87
CA LEU A 171 26.43 10.98 0.11
C LEU A 171 25.19 11.11 -0.78
N SER A 172 24.74 12.34 -1.00
CA SER A 172 23.67 12.62 -1.94
C SER A 172 24.23 12.84 -3.33
N ILE A 173 24.61 11.72 -3.93
CA ILE A 173 25.10 11.60 -5.30
C ILE A 173 24.13 10.71 -6.06
N PHE A 174 23.89 11.03 -7.32
CA PHE A 174 22.93 10.28 -8.13
C PHE A 174 23.46 10.08 -9.55
N GLN A 175 22.95 9.03 -10.20
CA GLN A 175 23.40 8.60 -11.52
C GLN A 175 22.17 8.42 -12.40
N PRO A 176 22.16 9.00 -13.61
CA PRO A 176 21.04 8.81 -14.53
C PRO A 176 20.97 7.36 -14.99
N THR A 177 19.76 6.82 -15.09
CA THR A 177 19.51 5.49 -15.67
C THR A 177 19.19 5.60 -17.16
N LEU A 178 19.08 4.46 -17.85
CA LEU A 178 18.60 4.36 -19.23
C LEU A 178 17.07 4.38 -19.33
N SER A 179 16.37 4.82 -18.28
CA SER A 179 14.91 4.94 -18.32
C SER A 179 14.45 6.03 -19.29
N GLU A 180 13.37 5.75 -20.00
CA GLU A 180 12.73 6.60 -21.01
C GLU A 180 11.26 6.86 -20.66
N ALA A 181 10.59 7.74 -21.42
CA ALA A 181 9.22 8.19 -21.16
C ALA A 181 8.20 7.07 -20.91
N SER A 182 8.35 5.92 -21.58
CA SER A 182 7.44 4.78 -21.48
C SER A 182 8.06 3.51 -20.89
N LYS A 183 9.34 3.55 -20.47
CA LYS A 183 10.05 2.34 -20.03
C LYS A 183 11.05 2.66 -18.93
N LEU A 184 10.96 1.94 -17.81
CA LEU A 184 11.99 1.97 -16.77
C LEU A 184 13.11 0.98 -17.07
N ASP A 185 14.34 1.38 -16.74
CA ASP A 185 15.54 0.57 -16.92
C ASP A 185 16.48 0.69 -15.71
N ASP A 186 17.08 -0.41 -15.29
CA ASP A 186 17.98 -0.46 -14.14
C ASP A 186 19.44 -0.17 -14.52
N GLU A 187 19.76 -0.21 -15.81
CA GLU A 187 21.09 0.13 -16.29
C GLU A 187 21.37 1.63 -16.15
N LEU A 188 22.58 1.94 -15.70
CA LEU A 188 23.05 3.32 -15.58
C LEU A 188 23.48 3.84 -16.94
N LEU A 189 23.07 5.07 -17.28
CA LEU A 189 23.55 5.76 -18.47
C LEU A 189 25.06 6.02 -18.39
N SER A 190 25.58 6.30 -17.18
CA SER A 190 26.99 6.50 -16.94
C SER A 190 27.37 6.12 -15.51
N LYS A 191 28.61 5.68 -15.33
CA LYS A 191 29.21 5.49 -13.99
C LYS A 191 29.58 6.81 -13.31
N ASN A 192 29.52 7.93 -14.04
CA ASN A 192 29.79 9.24 -13.46
C ASN A 192 28.67 9.61 -12.49
N GLN A 193 29.06 10.17 -11.35
CA GLN A 193 28.16 10.63 -10.31
C GLN A 193 27.82 12.09 -10.53
N LEU A 194 26.55 12.43 -10.37
CA LEU A 194 26.04 13.79 -10.40
C LEU A 194 25.76 14.26 -8.98
N THR A 195 25.97 15.54 -8.77
CA THR A 195 25.53 16.20 -7.53
C THR A 195 24.47 17.28 -7.80
N SER A 196 24.23 17.65 -9.06
CA SER A 196 23.27 18.67 -9.49
C SER A 196 22.58 18.22 -10.78
N VAL A 197 21.43 18.85 -11.06
CA VAL A 197 20.68 18.65 -12.30
C VAL A 197 20.65 19.96 -13.07
N LEU A 198 20.81 19.92 -14.39
CA LEU A 198 20.61 21.07 -15.26
C LEU A 198 19.17 21.09 -15.78
N LEU A 199 18.45 22.16 -15.51
CA LEU A 199 17.07 22.35 -15.96
C LEU A 199 16.99 23.32 -17.14
N PRO A 200 16.20 23.03 -18.18
CA PRO A 200 15.87 24.00 -19.21
C PRO A 200 14.92 25.06 -18.63
N TYR A 201 15.10 26.33 -19.03
CA TYR A 201 14.29 27.47 -18.56
C TYR A 201 13.53 28.15 -19.70
N LYS A 202 14.26 28.66 -20.70
CA LYS A 202 13.68 29.36 -21.86
C LYS A 202 14.33 28.88 -23.14
N ARG A 203 13.57 28.94 -24.24
CA ARG A 203 14.04 28.67 -25.60
C ARG A 203 13.44 29.69 -26.54
N GLU A 204 14.29 30.38 -27.29
CA GLU A 204 13.90 31.48 -28.21
C GLU A 204 12.95 32.47 -27.51
N ASP A 205 13.35 32.93 -26.32
CA ASP A 205 12.58 33.79 -25.39
C ASP A 205 11.25 33.23 -24.87
N ALA A 206 10.82 32.04 -25.30
CA ALA A 206 9.62 31.37 -24.83
C ALA A 206 9.90 30.48 -23.60
N PRO A 207 8.97 30.38 -22.64
CA PRO A 207 9.09 29.43 -21.53
C PRO A 207 9.06 27.99 -22.05
N VAL A 208 9.79 27.11 -21.35
CA VAL A 208 9.76 25.67 -21.62
C VAL A 208 8.47 25.05 -21.08
N PRO A 209 8.09 23.83 -21.52
CA PRO A 209 6.90 23.15 -21.00
C PRO A 209 6.99 22.87 -19.50
N ASP A 210 5.83 22.68 -18.86
CA ASP A 210 5.70 22.34 -17.43
C ASP A 210 6.61 21.17 -17.03
N GLN A 211 7.26 21.31 -15.88
CA GLN A 211 8.20 20.33 -15.35
C GLN A 211 7.84 19.95 -13.91
N HIS A 212 8.10 18.70 -13.54
CA HIS A 212 7.93 18.21 -12.18
C HIS A 212 9.14 17.38 -11.74
N PHE A 213 9.45 17.42 -10.45
CA PHE A 213 10.36 16.47 -9.81
C PHE A 213 9.67 15.65 -8.74
N LEU A 214 9.87 14.34 -8.80
CA LEU A 214 9.39 13.39 -7.81
C LEU A 214 10.57 12.69 -7.13
N TYR A 215 10.49 12.52 -5.81
CA TYR A 215 11.37 11.65 -5.05
C TYR A 215 10.61 10.39 -4.59
N ARG A 216 11.26 9.22 -4.67
CA ARG A 216 10.77 7.95 -4.13
C ARG A 216 11.92 7.15 -3.52
N LEU A 217 11.74 6.52 -2.36
CA LEU A 217 12.75 5.59 -1.81
C LEU A 217 12.85 4.31 -2.63
N GLU A 218 11.73 3.83 -3.16
CA GLU A 218 11.69 2.66 -4.04
C GLU A 218 11.51 3.10 -5.50
N LYS A 219 12.15 2.38 -6.42
CA LYS A 219 11.99 2.62 -7.86
C LYS A 219 10.53 2.44 -8.24
N LEU A 220 9.95 3.33 -9.05
CA LEU A 220 8.62 3.12 -9.61
C LEU A 220 8.54 1.76 -10.32
N SER A 221 7.38 1.11 -10.25
CA SER A 221 7.07 -0.01 -11.15
C SER A 221 6.66 0.52 -12.53
N GLN A 222 6.70 -0.34 -13.54
CA GLN A 222 6.24 0.04 -14.88
C GLN A 222 4.75 0.43 -14.88
N ASP A 223 3.92 -0.25 -14.10
CA ASP A 223 2.50 0.07 -13.96
C ASP A 223 2.29 1.42 -13.27
N GLN A 224 3.09 1.72 -12.24
CA GLN A 224 3.07 3.03 -11.59
C GLN A 224 3.46 4.14 -12.58
N LEU A 225 4.51 3.95 -13.39
CA LEU A 225 4.89 4.92 -14.43
C LEU A 225 3.77 5.12 -15.45
N ASN A 226 3.14 4.04 -15.91
CA ASN A 226 2.04 4.11 -16.88
C ASN A 226 0.79 4.80 -16.33
N ALA A 227 0.59 4.76 -15.01
CA ALA A 227 -0.53 5.41 -14.33
C ALA A 227 -0.26 6.89 -13.99
N VAL A 228 0.96 7.40 -14.19
CA VAL A 228 1.29 8.81 -13.92
C VAL A 228 0.48 9.72 -14.86
N THR A 229 -0.24 10.66 -14.26
CA THR A 229 -0.94 11.75 -14.94
C THR A 229 -0.43 13.09 -14.43
N THR A 230 -0.69 14.19 -15.15
CA THR A 230 -0.32 15.52 -14.68
C THR A 230 -0.97 15.87 -13.34
N GLN A 231 -2.25 15.52 -13.15
CA GLN A 231 -2.94 15.73 -11.87
C GLN A 231 -2.25 14.97 -10.74
N TRP A 232 -1.87 13.71 -10.99
CA TRP A 232 -1.15 12.92 -9.99
C TRP A 232 0.20 13.55 -9.63
N LEU A 233 0.93 14.09 -10.63
CA LEU A 233 2.19 14.80 -10.39
C LEU A 233 1.99 16.08 -9.58
N ASP A 234 0.93 16.85 -9.84
CA ASP A 234 0.62 18.06 -9.06
C ASP A 234 0.36 17.75 -7.58
N GLU A 235 -0.13 16.54 -7.28
CA GLU A 235 -0.41 16.08 -5.91
C GLU A 235 0.81 15.44 -5.21
N HIS A 236 1.70 14.78 -5.97
CA HIS A 236 2.76 13.91 -5.41
C HIS A 236 4.18 14.39 -5.68
N ALA A 237 4.38 15.34 -6.60
CA ALA A 237 5.66 15.83 -7.05
C ALA A 237 5.77 17.36 -6.84
N LEU A 238 6.99 17.89 -6.94
CA LEU A 238 7.21 19.33 -6.98
C LEU A 238 7.01 19.84 -8.40
N LYS A 239 5.97 20.65 -8.64
CA LYS A 239 5.86 21.45 -9.87
C LYS A 239 6.93 22.56 -9.86
N LEU A 240 7.64 22.72 -10.98
CA LEU A 240 8.75 23.67 -11.09
C LEU A 240 8.27 25.03 -11.61
N GLU A 241 8.26 26.02 -10.71
CA GLU A 241 8.08 27.43 -11.07
C GLU A 241 9.43 28.02 -11.48
N MET A 242 9.76 27.94 -12.78
CA MET A 242 11.11 28.23 -13.26
C MET A 242 11.58 29.67 -13.00
N ASP A 243 10.67 30.65 -13.04
CA ASP A 243 11.00 32.04 -12.72
C ASP A 243 11.45 32.20 -11.25
N ASP A 244 10.79 31.51 -10.32
CA ASP A 244 11.17 31.51 -8.90
C ASP A 244 12.52 30.82 -8.68
N ILE A 245 12.81 29.75 -9.43
CA ILE A 245 14.08 29.01 -9.35
C ILE A 245 15.24 29.90 -9.82
N VAL A 246 15.05 30.64 -10.92
CA VAL A 246 16.05 31.59 -11.43
C VAL A 246 16.21 32.77 -10.47
N ALA A 247 15.10 33.30 -9.92
CA ALA A 247 15.14 34.38 -8.94
C ALA A 247 15.92 33.97 -7.67
N ALA A 248 15.73 32.75 -7.16
CA ALA A 248 16.44 32.22 -5.99
C ALA A 248 17.97 32.20 -6.15
N ARG A 249 18.49 32.16 -7.38
CA ARG A 249 19.94 32.23 -7.62
C ARG A 249 20.53 33.60 -7.32
N THR A 250 19.74 34.65 -7.53
CA THR A 250 20.17 36.05 -7.40
C THR A 250 19.64 36.72 -6.13
N SER A 251 18.90 35.98 -5.31
CA SER A 251 18.40 36.49 -4.04
C SER A 251 19.54 36.79 -3.07
N VAL A 252 19.32 37.81 -2.25
CA VAL A 252 20.23 38.13 -1.14
C VAL A 252 20.09 37.04 -0.09
N LEU A 253 21.22 36.44 0.30
CA LEU A 253 21.26 35.41 1.34
C LEU A 253 20.85 35.98 2.70
N GLU A 254 20.13 35.17 3.46
CA GLU A 254 19.69 35.52 4.80
C GLU A 254 20.87 35.57 5.79
N LYS A 255 20.77 36.48 6.76
CA LYS A 255 21.81 36.61 7.78
C LYS A 255 21.71 35.45 8.77
N ARG A 256 22.80 34.70 8.89
CA ARG A 256 22.91 33.61 9.86
C ARG A 256 23.06 34.17 11.28
N PRO A 257 22.37 33.59 12.28
CA PRO A 257 22.55 33.97 13.68
C PRO A 257 23.99 33.70 14.14
N GLU A 258 24.53 34.60 14.98
CA GLU A 258 25.80 34.37 15.66
C GLU A 258 25.61 33.28 16.72
N THR A 259 26.37 32.19 16.60
CA THR A 259 26.33 31.05 17.51
C THR A 259 27.67 30.85 18.21
N GLU A 260 27.63 30.40 19.46
CA GLU A 260 28.81 30.05 20.24
C GLU A 260 29.60 28.90 19.58
N GLN A 261 30.92 28.89 19.76
CA GLN A 261 31.80 27.86 19.20
C GLN A 261 31.40 26.46 19.72
N GLY A 262 31.09 25.55 18.80
CA GLY A 262 30.72 24.16 19.09
C GLY A 262 29.22 23.89 19.26
N ALA A 263 28.37 24.92 19.15
CA ALA A 263 26.92 24.76 19.06
C ALA A 263 26.49 24.31 17.65
N GLU A 264 25.34 23.63 17.56
CA GLU A 264 24.71 23.40 16.26
C GLU A 264 24.22 24.71 15.68
N VAL A 265 24.42 24.90 14.37
CA VAL A 265 23.99 26.09 13.65
C VAL A 265 22.86 25.70 12.74
N TRP A 266 21.64 26.14 13.08
CA TRP A 266 20.48 25.88 12.26
C TRP A 266 20.48 26.80 11.02
N PRO A 267 19.77 26.41 9.95
CA PRO A 267 19.52 27.31 8.83
C PRO A 267 18.86 28.61 9.32
N PRO A 268 19.15 29.77 8.73
CA PRO A 268 18.51 31.04 9.10
C PRO A 268 16.99 31.04 8.85
N LEU A 269 16.50 30.15 7.99
CA LEU A 269 15.09 30.01 7.64
C LEU A 269 14.33 29.12 8.64
N LYS A 270 13.15 29.60 9.06
CA LYS A 270 12.20 28.83 9.88
C LYS A 270 11.19 28.02 9.06
N GLN A 271 10.97 28.44 7.82
CA GLN A 271 10.03 27.81 6.90
C GLN A 271 10.66 27.72 5.51
N PHE A 272 10.42 26.59 4.85
CA PHE A 272 10.98 26.32 3.54
C PHE A 272 9.90 26.39 2.46
N LYS A 273 10.24 27.06 1.36
CA LYS A 273 9.44 27.13 0.14
C LYS A 273 9.87 26.02 -0.81
N ALA A 274 9.31 25.98 -2.03
CA ALA A 274 9.70 25.06 -3.08
C ALA A 274 11.19 25.14 -3.48
N VAL A 275 11.78 26.34 -3.39
CA VAL A 275 13.17 26.59 -3.77
C VAL A 275 13.78 27.64 -2.84
N HIS A 276 15.06 27.45 -2.52
CA HIS A 276 15.90 28.38 -1.77
C HIS A 276 17.35 28.28 -2.25
N PRO A 277 18.16 29.35 -2.15
CA PRO A 277 19.60 29.23 -2.34
C PRO A 277 20.19 28.33 -1.25
N PHE A 278 21.22 27.56 -1.60
CA PHE A 278 21.89 26.64 -0.68
C PHE A 278 22.32 27.32 0.63
N GLY A 279 22.83 28.55 0.55
CA GLY A 279 23.28 29.37 1.68
C GLY A 279 22.27 29.55 2.81
N ASP A 280 20.98 29.55 2.46
CA ASP A 280 19.87 29.81 3.38
C ASP A 280 19.32 28.55 4.03
N ILE A 281 19.71 27.37 3.54
CA ILE A 281 19.11 26.09 3.98
C ILE A 281 20.08 25.13 4.65
N TRP A 282 21.40 25.32 4.50
CA TRP A 282 22.36 24.45 5.18
C TRP A 282 22.52 24.83 6.66
N GLY A 283 22.87 23.82 7.48
CA GLY A 283 23.23 23.98 8.89
C GLY A 283 24.58 23.35 9.24
N GLN A 284 24.98 23.47 10.50
CA GLN A 284 26.10 22.74 11.10
C GLN A 284 25.53 21.87 12.22
N PHE A 285 25.49 20.56 11.99
CA PHE A 285 24.91 19.59 12.91
C PHE A 285 26.01 18.69 13.48
N LYS A 286 25.79 18.16 14.69
CA LYS A 286 26.73 17.21 15.31
C LYS A 286 26.81 15.89 14.56
N GLN A 287 25.73 15.50 13.90
CA GLN A 287 25.62 14.26 13.14
C GLN A 287 25.41 14.58 11.66
N HIS A 288 26.20 13.95 10.80
CA HIS A 288 25.99 14.01 9.34
C HIS A 288 24.77 13.20 8.93
N GLN A 289 24.66 11.99 9.47
CA GLN A 289 23.55 11.09 9.20
C GLN A 289 22.29 11.54 9.95
N LEU A 290 21.18 11.65 9.21
CA LEU A 290 19.88 11.98 9.75
C LEU A 290 19.03 10.71 9.96
N SER A 291 19.10 9.78 9.00
CA SER A 291 18.48 8.46 9.05
C SER A 291 19.30 7.48 8.20
N GLU A 292 18.84 6.23 8.06
CA GLU A 292 19.45 5.26 7.14
C GLU A 292 19.36 5.63 5.65
N THR A 293 18.47 6.55 5.31
CA THR A 293 18.15 6.94 3.93
C THR A 293 18.46 8.40 3.63
N MET A 294 18.95 9.16 4.62
CA MET A 294 19.08 10.61 4.55
C MET A 294 20.23 11.16 5.39
N VAL A 295 20.80 12.27 4.94
CA VAL A 295 21.79 13.06 5.67
C VAL A 295 21.33 14.50 5.83
N ASN A 296 21.80 15.17 6.88
CA ASN A 296 21.50 16.58 7.10
C ASN A 296 22.05 17.44 5.96
N VAL A 297 21.36 18.54 5.63
CA VAL A 297 21.87 19.55 4.70
C VAL A 297 22.96 20.36 5.41
N MET A 298 24.21 19.93 5.27
CA MET A 298 25.37 20.57 5.91
C MET A 298 26.12 21.49 4.94
N GLN A 299 26.83 22.48 5.49
CA GLN A 299 27.70 23.35 4.70
C GLN A 299 28.68 22.54 3.87
N SER A 300 28.84 22.91 2.59
CA SER A 300 29.80 22.26 1.69
C SER A 300 30.52 23.28 0.82
N HIS A 301 31.85 23.19 0.73
CA HIS A 301 32.64 24.00 -0.19
C HIS A 301 32.44 23.61 -1.67
N SER A 302 31.89 22.43 -1.94
CA SER A 302 31.60 21.97 -3.31
C SER A 302 30.27 22.48 -3.86
N ILE A 303 29.44 23.14 -3.03
CA ILE A 303 28.14 23.68 -3.42
C ILE A 303 28.15 25.18 -3.12
N PRO A 304 28.23 26.04 -4.15
CA PRO A 304 28.13 27.48 -3.96
C PRO A 304 26.82 27.89 -3.30
N ASP A 305 26.85 28.89 -2.41
CA ASP A 305 25.69 29.30 -1.61
C ASP A 305 24.50 29.77 -2.46
N ASN A 306 24.74 30.34 -3.64
CA ASN A 306 23.69 30.84 -4.53
C ASN A 306 23.08 29.75 -5.43
N VAL A 307 23.55 28.50 -5.37
CA VAL A 307 22.93 27.42 -6.15
C VAL A 307 21.52 27.17 -5.64
N PRO A 308 20.48 27.25 -6.48
CA PRO A 308 19.12 26.92 -6.07
C PRO A 308 19.01 25.46 -5.66
N VAL A 309 18.33 25.20 -4.55
CA VAL A 309 18.00 23.88 -4.06
C VAL A 309 16.50 23.71 -4.11
N LEU A 310 16.04 22.74 -4.90
CA LEU A 310 14.65 22.34 -4.98
C LEU A 310 14.30 21.47 -3.79
N ILE A 311 13.19 21.77 -3.13
CA ILE A 311 12.73 21.10 -1.92
C ILE A 311 11.52 20.24 -2.29
N LEU A 312 11.77 18.95 -2.43
CA LEU A 312 10.79 17.97 -2.87
C LEU A 312 9.90 17.53 -1.71
N PRO A 313 8.57 17.44 -1.91
CA PRO A 313 7.67 16.93 -0.90
C PRO A 313 7.91 15.43 -0.66
N VAL A 314 7.61 14.98 0.56
CA VAL A 314 7.63 13.56 0.93
C VAL A 314 6.21 13.17 1.33
N THR A 315 5.53 12.39 0.50
CA THR A 315 4.15 11.97 0.72
C THR A 315 4.03 11.05 1.94
N LYS A 316 2.83 10.88 2.51
CA LYS A 316 2.63 10.01 3.69
C LYS A 316 3.06 8.56 3.43
N GLU A 317 2.82 8.04 2.23
CA GLU A 317 3.30 6.72 1.82
C GLU A 317 4.82 6.62 1.87
N GLU A 318 5.50 7.68 1.44
CA GLU A 318 6.95 7.74 1.43
C GLU A 318 7.52 7.89 2.83
N GLN A 319 6.84 8.63 3.71
CA GLN A 319 7.16 8.71 5.13
C GLN A 319 7.02 7.35 5.83
N LEU A 320 5.97 6.60 5.51
CA LEU A 320 5.80 5.22 6.00
C LEU A 320 6.97 4.35 5.56
N ARG A 321 7.29 4.32 4.26
CA ARG A 321 8.41 3.53 3.73
C ARG A 321 9.73 3.88 4.42
N GLN A 322 10.00 5.17 4.62
CA GLN A 322 11.20 5.63 5.31
C GLN A 322 11.22 5.29 6.80
N TYR A 323 10.08 5.36 7.49
CA TYR A 323 10.00 4.93 8.88
C TYR A 323 10.25 3.43 9.03
N SER A 324 9.72 2.65 8.09
CA SER A 324 9.85 1.19 8.08
C SER A 324 11.28 0.70 7.89
N THR A 325 12.20 1.50 7.32
CA THR A 325 13.60 1.06 7.17
C THR A 325 14.31 0.84 8.50
N LYS A 326 13.78 1.38 9.62
CA LYS A 326 14.35 1.21 10.95
C LYS A 326 14.19 -0.21 11.51
N PHE A 327 13.37 -1.05 10.89
CA PHE A 327 12.99 -2.35 11.43
C PHE A 327 13.50 -3.48 10.54
N ASP A 328 13.99 -4.52 11.19
CA ASP A 328 14.43 -5.76 10.57
C ASP A 328 13.25 -6.74 10.42
N ASN A 329 12.30 -6.71 11.35
CA ASN A 329 11.17 -7.64 11.42
C ASN A 329 9.82 -6.91 11.46
N PHE A 330 8.85 -7.42 10.71
CA PHE A 330 7.47 -6.93 10.69
C PHE A 330 6.54 -8.03 11.19
N ILE A 331 5.90 -7.81 12.34
CA ILE A 331 4.97 -8.75 12.94
C ILE A 331 3.59 -8.10 12.97
N PHE A 332 2.57 -8.84 12.56
CA PHE A 332 1.18 -8.42 12.68
C PHE A 332 0.46 -9.39 13.61
N PHE A 333 -0.16 -8.87 14.66
CA PHE A 333 -0.97 -9.68 15.56
C PHE A 333 -2.39 -9.86 15.00
N PHE A 334 -2.79 -11.11 14.83
CA PHE A 334 -4.06 -11.52 14.26
C PHE A 334 -4.81 -12.37 15.31
N PRO A 335 -5.65 -11.75 16.17
CA PRO A 335 -6.28 -12.44 17.30
C PRO A 335 -7.31 -13.48 16.82
N ASN A 336 -7.54 -14.54 17.59
CA ASN A 336 -8.58 -15.54 17.38
C ASN A 336 -9.95 -15.05 17.86
N SER A 337 -10.41 -13.93 17.30
CA SER A 337 -11.74 -13.40 17.59
C SER A 337 -12.83 -14.36 17.08
N PRO A 338 -13.90 -14.60 17.86
CA PRO A 338 -15.09 -15.30 17.39
C PRO A 338 -15.86 -14.49 16.32
N ASN A 339 -15.58 -13.19 16.18
CA ASN A 339 -16.19 -12.31 15.20
C ASN A 339 -15.39 -12.27 13.89
N PHE A 340 -15.89 -12.92 12.84
CA PHE A 340 -15.28 -12.89 11.50
C PHE A 340 -15.16 -11.48 10.90
N GLY A 341 -16.00 -10.53 11.31
CA GLY A 341 -15.90 -9.14 10.87
C GLY A 341 -14.62 -8.45 11.37
N GLU A 342 -14.23 -8.71 12.62
CA GLU A 342 -12.97 -8.21 13.21
C GLU A 342 -11.75 -8.78 12.48
N GLN A 343 -11.81 -10.08 12.13
CA GLN A 343 -10.79 -10.74 11.32
C GLN A 343 -10.63 -10.09 9.94
N GLY A 344 -11.75 -9.75 9.30
CA GLY A 344 -11.75 -9.05 8.03
C GLY A 344 -11.08 -7.67 8.11
N ILE A 345 -11.29 -6.94 9.20
CA ILE A 345 -10.66 -5.62 9.44
C ILE A 345 -9.15 -5.77 9.66
N ASN A 346 -8.72 -6.74 10.46
CA ASN A 346 -7.29 -7.04 10.65
C ASN A 346 -6.59 -7.41 9.34
N LEU A 347 -7.26 -8.16 8.46
CA LEU A 347 -6.74 -8.47 7.13
C LEU A 347 -6.62 -7.22 6.24
N ARG A 348 -7.53 -6.24 6.34
CA ARG A 348 -7.42 -4.96 5.61
C ARG A 348 -6.16 -4.21 6.02
N ALA A 349 -5.90 -4.12 7.32
CA ALA A 349 -4.69 -3.47 7.84
C ALA A 349 -3.40 -4.06 7.27
N ILE A 350 -3.31 -5.40 7.23
CA ILE A 350 -2.17 -6.11 6.64
C ILE A 350 -2.04 -5.78 5.14
N ASN A 351 -3.13 -5.90 4.39
CA ASN A 351 -3.12 -5.68 2.95
C ASN A 351 -2.81 -4.22 2.58
N GLU A 352 -3.40 -3.26 3.30
CA GLU A 352 -3.13 -1.84 3.15
C GLU A 352 -1.66 -1.53 3.41
N PHE A 353 -1.12 -1.93 4.56
CA PHE A 353 0.28 -1.70 4.90
C PHE A 353 1.23 -2.29 3.85
N LYS A 354 0.95 -3.53 3.42
CA LYS A 354 1.71 -4.23 2.38
C LYS A 354 1.71 -3.48 1.04
N SER A 355 0.59 -2.84 0.67
CA SER A 355 0.42 -2.19 -0.63
C SER A 355 1.33 -0.97 -0.85
N TYR A 356 1.86 -0.39 0.23
CA TYR A 356 2.77 0.76 0.13
C TYR A 356 4.20 0.39 -0.25
N PHE A 357 4.51 -0.90 -0.39
CA PHE A 357 5.83 -1.41 -0.75
C PHE A 357 5.78 -2.09 -2.12
N ASN A 358 6.69 -1.71 -3.02
CA ASN A 358 6.83 -2.36 -4.32
C ASN A 358 7.32 -3.81 -4.16
N LYS A 359 8.20 -4.05 -3.17
CA LYS A 359 8.54 -5.39 -2.70
C LYS A 359 8.21 -5.49 -1.22
N PRO A 360 7.07 -6.09 -0.85
CA PRO A 360 6.64 -6.11 0.54
C PRO A 360 7.65 -6.86 1.41
N PRO A 361 7.90 -6.37 2.65
CA PRO A 361 8.72 -7.10 3.59
C PRO A 361 8.05 -8.43 3.94
N ARG A 362 8.83 -9.39 4.45
CA ARG A 362 8.28 -10.63 4.98
C ARG A 362 7.53 -10.31 6.27
N PHE A 363 6.29 -10.81 6.38
CA PHE A 363 5.45 -10.60 7.55
C PHE A 363 5.32 -11.87 8.36
N ILE A 364 5.41 -11.73 9.68
CA ILE A 364 5.05 -12.78 10.63
C ILE A 364 3.66 -12.47 11.17
N ILE A 365 2.73 -13.39 11.00
CA ILE A 365 1.39 -13.35 11.56
C ILE A 365 1.44 -14.07 12.90
N LEU A 366 1.26 -13.29 13.96
CA LEU A 366 1.25 -13.77 15.33
C LEU A 366 -0.21 -14.00 15.76
N THR A 367 -0.56 -15.22 16.16
CA THR A 367 -1.93 -15.55 16.61
C THR A 367 -1.94 -15.94 18.08
N ASP A 368 -3.03 -15.69 18.79
CA ASP A 368 -3.29 -16.19 20.15
C ASP A 368 -4.11 -17.50 20.12
N ASP A 369 -3.81 -18.38 19.16
CA ASP A 369 -4.46 -19.68 19.05
C ASP A 369 -4.04 -20.61 20.21
N ASP A 370 -5.02 -20.95 21.06
CA ASP A 370 -4.84 -21.89 22.18
C ASP A 370 -4.82 -23.35 21.71
N GLU A 371 -4.15 -24.25 22.45
CA GLU A 371 -4.12 -25.69 22.09
C GLU A 371 -5.52 -26.33 22.03
N GLU A 372 -6.45 -25.88 22.87
CA GLU A 372 -7.84 -26.33 22.91
C GLU A 372 -8.62 -26.06 21.61
N SER A 373 -8.18 -25.09 20.80
CA SER A 373 -8.83 -24.77 19.52
C SER A 373 -8.55 -25.83 18.44
N THR A 374 -7.57 -26.73 18.62
CA THR A 374 -7.20 -27.74 17.62
C THR A 374 -8.09 -28.99 17.62
N GLY A 375 -8.99 -29.11 18.60
CA GLY A 375 -9.84 -30.29 18.80
C GLY A 375 -9.03 -31.49 19.30
N PHE A 376 -9.68 -32.64 19.51
CA PHE A 376 -8.97 -33.84 19.93
C PHE A 376 -9.65 -35.13 19.44
N THR A 377 -8.88 -36.20 19.41
CA THR A 377 -9.36 -37.57 19.18
C THR A 377 -8.73 -38.48 20.21
N GLN A 378 -9.56 -39.18 20.97
CA GLN A 378 -9.15 -40.12 22.00
C GLN A 378 -9.82 -41.47 21.77
N THR A 379 -9.05 -42.55 21.82
CA THR A 379 -9.64 -43.90 21.91
C THR A 379 -9.91 -44.21 23.38
N VAL A 380 -11.18 -44.37 23.73
CA VAL A 380 -11.60 -44.72 25.09
C VAL A 380 -11.91 -46.20 25.12
N SER A 381 -11.14 -46.98 25.88
CA SER A 381 -11.45 -48.39 26.15
C SER A 381 -11.56 -48.63 27.64
N PHE A 382 -12.68 -49.22 28.07
CA PHE A 382 -12.95 -49.51 29.46
C PHE A 382 -13.59 -50.89 29.63
N LYS A 383 -13.38 -51.48 30.81
CA LYS A 383 -14.07 -52.69 31.26
C LYS A 383 -15.09 -52.32 32.32
N ALA A 384 -16.32 -52.78 32.13
CA ALA A 384 -17.39 -52.57 33.10
C ALA A 384 -18.01 -53.89 33.55
N LYS A 385 -18.53 -53.89 34.77
CA LYS A 385 -19.39 -54.93 35.32
C LYS A 385 -20.79 -54.41 35.54
N TRP A 386 -21.79 -55.28 35.45
CA TRP A 386 -23.20 -54.93 35.66
C TRP A 386 -24.00 -56.09 36.26
N LYS A 387 -25.21 -55.80 36.75
CA LYS A 387 -26.10 -56.79 37.38
C LYS A 387 -26.77 -57.69 36.33
N ASP A 388 -27.10 -58.93 36.70
CA ASP A 388 -27.64 -59.96 35.77
C ASP A 388 -28.88 -59.53 34.97
N ASP A 389 -29.71 -58.64 35.53
CA ASP A 389 -30.93 -58.12 34.93
C ASP A 389 -30.72 -56.83 34.10
N TYR A 390 -29.54 -56.21 34.18
CA TYR A 390 -29.20 -55.00 33.44
C TYR A 390 -28.64 -55.33 32.05
N LYS A 391 -29.29 -54.85 30.98
CA LYS A 391 -28.87 -55.14 29.60
C LYS A 391 -27.95 -54.05 29.03
N ILE A 392 -26.73 -53.98 29.55
CA ILE A 392 -25.77 -52.89 29.21
C ILE A 392 -25.59 -52.70 27.69
N ASP A 393 -25.44 -53.79 26.92
CA ASP A 393 -25.19 -53.73 25.48
C ASP A 393 -26.28 -53.01 24.70
N SER A 394 -27.54 -53.13 25.16
CA SER A 394 -28.69 -52.45 24.57
C SER A 394 -28.82 -50.98 24.96
N GLN A 395 -28.09 -50.54 25.99
CA GLN A 395 -28.14 -49.19 26.56
C GLN A 395 -26.93 -48.34 26.15
N LEU A 396 -25.86 -48.95 25.63
CA LEU A 396 -24.63 -48.24 25.25
C LEU A 396 -24.86 -47.10 24.26
N GLN A 397 -25.78 -47.28 23.29
CA GLN A 397 -26.06 -46.24 22.31
C GLN A 397 -26.62 -44.97 22.96
N SER A 398 -27.56 -45.14 23.90
CA SER A 398 -28.14 -44.04 24.67
C SER A 398 -27.12 -43.43 25.62
N PHE A 399 -26.28 -44.25 26.25
CA PHE A 399 -25.16 -43.78 27.06
C PHE A 399 -24.23 -42.87 26.24
N TYR A 400 -23.82 -43.27 25.04
CA TYR A 400 -22.95 -42.43 24.20
C TYR A 400 -23.61 -41.10 23.81
N GLN A 401 -24.91 -41.12 23.52
CA GLN A 401 -25.66 -39.89 23.20
C GLN A 401 -25.72 -38.93 24.38
N GLU A 402 -25.97 -39.45 25.59
CA GLU A 402 -26.03 -38.64 26.80
C GLU A 402 -24.65 -38.18 27.26
N PHE A 403 -23.66 -39.08 27.22
CA PHE A 403 -22.27 -38.80 27.54
C PHE A 403 -21.66 -37.74 26.62
N GLY A 404 -22.07 -37.70 25.35
CA GLY A 404 -21.64 -36.68 24.40
C GLY A 404 -22.34 -35.32 24.54
N GLY A 405 -23.40 -35.24 25.34
CA GLY A 405 -24.25 -34.07 25.49
C GLY A 405 -25.25 -33.85 24.34
N GLU A 406 -26.16 -32.90 24.55
CA GLU A 406 -27.26 -32.62 23.62
C GLU A 406 -26.73 -32.21 22.22
N GLY A 407 -27.06 -33.02 21.20
CA GLY A 407 -26.60 -32.83 19.82
C GLY A 407 -25.38 -33.65 19.40
N ALA A 408 -24.85 -34.51 20.28
CA ALA A 408 -23.76 -35.42 19.94
C ALA A 408 -24.15 -36.44 18.87
N ILE A 409 -23.20 -36.79 17.99
CA ILE A 409 -23.41 -37.74 16.90
C ILE A 409 -22.68 -39.04 17.23
N VAL A 410 -23.43 -40.14 17.35
CA VAL A 410 -22.90 -41.49 17.50
C VAL A 410 -22.99 -42.23 16.18
N GLN A 411 -21.85 -42.64 15.63
CA GLN A 411 -21.78 -43.29 14.32
C GLN A 411 -20.75 -44.43 14.30
N LYS A 412 -20.76 -45.25 13.25
CA LYS A 412 -19.73 -46.27 13.01
C LYS A 412 -18.70 -45.75 12.00
N ASN A 413 -17.41 -45.88 12.30
CA ASN A 413 -16.36 -45.57 11.32
C ASN A 413 -16.15 -46.71 10.32
N ALA A 414 -15.26 -46.48 9.34
CA ALA A 414 -14.91 -47.47 8.31
C ALA A 414 -14.35 -48.80 8.85
N LYS A 415 -13.90 -48.83 10.11
CA LYS A 415 -13.43 -50.04 10.83
C LYS A 415 -14.52 -50.66 11.72
N ASN A 416 -15.78 -50.22 11.57
CA ASN A 416 -16.93 -50.61 12.38
C ASN A 416 -16.80 -50.29 13.89
N GLN A 417 -15.93 -49.35 14.26
CA GLN A 417 -15.79 -48.86 15.64
C GLN A 417 -16.84 -47.78 15.90
N THR A 418 -17.35 -47.72 17.14
CA THR A 418 -18.22 -46.61 17.55
C THR A 418 -17.40 -45.33 17.65
N VAL A 419 -17.84 -44.27 17.00
CA VAL A 419 -17.30 -42.91 17.11
C VAL A 419 -18.36 -42.02 17.72
N LEU A 420 -18.00 -41.37 18.82
CA LEU A 420 -18.78 -40.33 19.48
C LEU A 420 -18.18 -38.98 19.11
N LYS A 421 -18.92 -38.20 18.32
CA LYS A 421 -18.62 -36.79 18.04
C LYS A 421 -19.34 -35.92 19.05
N LEU A 422 -18.57 -35.22 19.90
CA LEU A 422 -19.12 -34.22 20.82
C LEU A 422 -19.79 -33.09 20.05
N ALA A 423 -20.85 -32.52 20.62
CA ALA A 423 -21.52 -31.37 20.04
C ALA A 423 -20.59 -30.14 20.06
N SER A 424 -20.62 -29.33 18.99
CA SER A 424 -19.69 -28.19 18.79
C SER A 424 -19.89 -27.05 19.80
N ASN A 425 -21.00 -27.04 20.52
CA ASN A 425 -21.35 -26.09 21.57
C ASN A 425 -20.90 -26.51 22.97
N ILE A 426 -20.24 -27.66 23.13
CA ILE A 426 -19.73 -28.16 24.41
C ILE A 426 -18.21 -27.99 24.44
N GLU A 427 -17.67 -27.41 25.51
CA GLU A 427 -16.23 -27.43 25.75
C GLU A 427 -15.87 -28.78 26.38
N GLY A 428 -15.31 -29.68 25.57
CA GLY A 428 -14.88 -30.99 26.00
C GLY A 428 -13.36 -31.06 26.11
N CYS A 429 -12.88 -31.84 27.07
CA CYS A 429 -11.49 -32.25 27.18
C CYS A 429 -11.40 -33.79 27.00
N PRO A 430 -10.20 -34.35 26.73
CA PRO A 430 -10.01 -35.79 26.76
C PRO A 430 -10.52 -36.38 28.08
N THR A 431 -11.44 -37.35 28.00
CA THR A 431 -12.06 -37.98 29.16
C THR A 431 -11.03 -38.80 29.95
N ASN A 432 -11.09 -38.69 31.28
CA ASN A 432 -10.30 -39.52 32.18
C ASN A 432 -11.11 -40.66 32.86
N ALA A 433 -10.41 -41.48 33.64
CA ALA A 433 -10.99 -42.67 34.25
C ALA A 433 -12.13 -42.41 35.24
N SER A 434 -12.01 -41.35 36.05
CA SER A 434 -13.00 -41.01 37.08
C SER A 434 -14.30 -40.53 36.44
N GLU A 435 -14.19 -39.61 35.48
CA GLU A 435 -15.33 -38.99 34.80
C GLU A 435 -16.17 -40.02 34.04
N LEU A 436 -15.54 -40.96 33.32
CA LEU A 436 -16.29 -42.01 32.62
C LEU A 436 -16.96 -42.98 33.60
N GLY A 437 -16.28 -43.29 34.71
CA GLY A 437 -16.83 -44.14 35.77
C GLY A 437 -18.08 -43.52 36.39
N GLU A 438 -17.98 -42.26 36.80
CA GLU A 438 -19.08 -41.48 37.37
C GLU A 438 -20.24 -41.35 36.37
N ALA A 439 -19.95 -41.03 35.11
CA ALA A 439 -20.97 -40.91 34.08
C ALA A 439 -21.71 -42.22 33.82
N LEU A 440 -21.00 -43.35 33.72
CA LEU A 440 -21.63 -44.65 33.50
C LEU A 440 -22.45 -45.10 34.72
N THR A 441 -21.93 -44.88 35.93
CA THR A 441 -22.65 -45.20 37.18
C THR A 441 -23.89 -44.34 37.35
N ALA A 442 -23.82 -43.03 37.04
CA ALA A 442 -24.99 -42.16 37.05
C ALA A 442 -26.03 -42.58 35.99
N PHE A 443 -25.60 -42.79 34.75
CA PHE A 443 -26.45 -43.20 33.63
C PHE A 443 -27.18 -44.52 33.90
N SER A 444 -26.47 -45.50 34.46
CA SER A 444 -27.03 -46.82 34.77
C SER A 444 -27.76 -46.87 36.12
N GLU A 445 -27.92 -45.75 36.84
CA GLU A 445 -28.47 -45.71 38.20
C GLU A 445 -27.77 -46.69 39.16
N GLY A 446 -26.45 -46.82 39.03
CA GLY A 446 -25.63 -47.74 39.82
C GLY A 446 -25.79 -49.22 39.47
N GLN A 447 -26.38 -49.55 38.32
CA GLN A 447 -26.49 -50.94 37.84
C GLN A 447 -25.25 -51.41 37.06
N ALA A 448 -24.38 -50.48 36.63
CA ALA A 448 -23.11 -50.76 36.00
C ALA A 448 -21.97 -49.89 36.57
N VAL A 449 -20.77 -50.47 36.63
CA VAL A 449 -19.57 -49.80 37.16
C VAL A 449 -18.37 -50.09 36.26
N VAL A 450 -17.54 -49.06 36.03
CA VAL A 450 -16.24 -49.21 35.38
C VAL A 450 -15.22 -49.70 36.41
N TYR A 451 -14.49 -50.77 36.09
CA TYR A 451 -13.49 -51.34 37.02
C TYR A 451 -12.06 -51.34 36.46
N THR A 452 -11.87 -51.09 35.16
CA THR A 452 -10.55 -50.94 34.53
C THR A 452 -10.67 -50.10 33.25
N MET A 453 -9.61 -49.37 32.91
CA MET A 453 -9.42 -48.72 31.60
C MET A 453 -8.13 -49.18 30.95
N SER A 454 -8.01 -49.00 29.62
CA SER A 454 -6.76 -49.18 28.89
C SER A 454 -5.80 -48.01 29.08
N ASP A 455 -4.49 -48.28 28.96
CA ASP A 455 -3.37 -47.34 29.18
C ASP A 455 -3.33 -46.14 28.21
N ASP A 456 -4.07 -46.15 27.10
CA ASP A 456 -4.10 -45.06 26.09
C ASP A 456 -4.89 -43.79 26.54
N THR A 457 -5.15 -43.62 27.83
CA THR A 457 -5.90 -42.46 28.38
C THR A 457 -4.97 -41.42 29.02
N HIS A 458 -5.26 -40.13 28.85
CA HIS A 458 -4.44 -39.04 29.39
C HIS A 458 -4.62 -38.94 30.92
N GLY A 459 -3.61 -39.33 31.70
CA GLY A 459 -3.58 -39.16 33.15
C GLY A 459 -2.75 -40.24 33.85
N PRO A 460 -2.27 -40.01 35.08
CA PRO A 460 -1.55 -41.03 35.83
C PRO A 460 -2.47 -42.21 36.13
N GLU A 461 -2.10 -43.34 35.56
CA GLU A 461 -2.61 -44.67 35.88
C GLU A 461 -2.53 -44.91 37.42
N LYS A 462 -3.65 -45.21 38.08
CA LYS A 462 -3.95 -46.58 38.58
C LYS A 462 -5.01 -46.61 39.68
N THR A 463 -6.01 -47.46 39.41
CA THR A 463 -6.86 -48.18 40.37
C THR A 463 -7.66 -47.35 41.36
N GLY A 464 -8.98 -47.41 41.20
CA GLY A 464 -9.90 -47.11 42.29
C GLY A 464 -11.29 -46.75 41.80
N LEU A 465 -12.05 -47.70 41.26
CA LEU A 465 -13.49 -47.46 41.06
C LEU A 465 -14.29 -48.66 41.59
N PHE A 466 -14.90 -48.40 42.74
CA PHE A 466 -15.77 -49.21 43.62
C PHE A 466 -15.13 -50.43 44.33
N GLU A 467 -15.09 -50.36 45.67
CA GLU A 467 -14.51 -51.37 46.57
C GLU A 467 -15.33 -52.66 46.76
N ASN A 468 -16.39 -52.90 45.98
CA ASN A 468 -17.23 -54.11 46.10
C ASN A 468 -17.86 -54.57 44.78
N TYR A 469 -17.05 -55.17 43.91
CA TYR A 469 -17.49 -55.68 42.59
C TYR A 469 -18.13 -57.08 42.63
N SER A 470 -18.26 -57.70 43.80
CA SER A 470 -18.85 -59.04 43.98
C SER A 470 -20.36 -59.08 43.66
N GLU A 471 -21.04 -57.94 43.66
CA GLU A 471 -22.48 -57.81 43.37
C GLU A 471 -22.81 -57.69 41.87
N TYR A 472 -21.80 -57.65 41.00
CA TYR A 472 -21.95 -57.49 39.54
C TYR A 472 -21.38 -58.71 38.80
N PRO A 473 -22.22 -59.73 38.50
CA PRO A 473 -21.78 -61.02 37.95
C PRO A 473 -21.41 -61.01 36.47
N LEU A 474 -21.88 -60.02 35.70
CA LEU A 474 -21.60 -59.88 34.26
C LEU A 474 -20.50 -58.85 34.01
N GLU A 475 -19.64 -59.11 33.01
CA GLU A 475 -18.53 -58.21 32.66
C GLU A 475 -18.27 -58.15 31.14
N GLY A 476 -17.70 -57.04 30.68
CA GLY A 476 -17.44 -56.77 29.26
C GLY A 476 -16.41 -55.68 29.04
N THR A 477 -15.81 -55.65 27.84
CA THR A 477 -14.89 -54.60 27.39
C THR A 477 -15.54 -53.78 26.29
N PHE A 478 -15.50 -52.46 26.43
CA PHE A 478 -16.13 -51.51 25.52
C PHE A 478 -15.09 -50.53 25.02
N THR A 479 -15.12 -50.26 23.71
CA THR A 479 -14.22 -49.32 23.05
C THR A 479 -15.00 -48.40 22.12
N PHE A 480 -14.77 -47.10 22.25
CA PHE A 480 -15.27 -46.09 21.32
C PHE A 480 -14.21 -45.02 21.10
N VAL A 481 -14.31 -44.30 19.98
CA VAL A 481 -13.46 -43.16 19.66
C VAL A 481 -14.23 -41.89 20.02
N LEU A 482 -13.74 -41.13 20.98
CA LEU A 482 -14.25 -39.82 21.33
C LEU A 482 -13.53 -38.78 20.45
N THR A 483 -14.30 -37.94 19.76
CA THR A 483 -13.77 -36.89 18.91
C THR A 483 -14.47 -35.57 19.16
N GLN A 484 -13.70 -34.50 19.24
CA GLN A 484 -14.21 -33.14 19.17
C GLN A 484 -13.48 -32.41 18.03
N GLU A 485 -14.25 -31.85 17.11
CA GLU A 485 -13.69 -30.99 16.07
C GLU A 485 -13.20 -29.69 16.73
N GLY A 486 -12.01 -29.25 16.34
CA GLY A 486 -11.45 -27.99 16.80
C GLY A 486 -12.33 -26.80 16.40
N LYS A 487 -12.30 -25.74 17.20
CA LYS A 487 -12.87 -24.45 16.80
C LYS A 487 -11.97 -23.87 15.71
N ASP A 488 -12.52 -23.13 14.76
CA ASP A 488 -11.70 -22.45 13.76
C ASP A 488 -10.63 -21.58 14.47
N THR A 489 -9.36 -21.88 14.22
CA THR A 489 -8.23 -21.06 14.69
C THR A 489 -8.23 -19.71 13.97
N ALA A 490 -7.51 -18.71 14.51
CA ALA A 490 -7.24 -17.47 13.81
C ALA A 490 -6.57 -17.75 12.47
N GLN A 491 -5.65 -18.73 12.43
CA GLN A 491 -5.03 -19.18 11.18
C GLN A 491 -6.05 -19.78 10.19
N ASP A 492 -7.00 -20.59 10.64
CA ASP A 492 -8.05 -21.15 9.76
C ASP A 492 -8.98 -20.07 9.22
N LYS A 493 -9.34 -19.10 10.07
CA LYS A 493 -10.13 -17.93 9.66
C LYS A 493 -9.36 -17.09 8.64
N PHE A 494 -8.07 -16.86 8.88
CA PHE A 494 -7.19 -16.17 7.96
C PHE A 494 -7.14 -16.88 6.60
N LYS A 495 -6.95 -18.20 6.59
CA LYS A 495 -6.97 -19.03 5.36
C LYS A 495 -8.28 -18.88 4.59
N LYS A 496 -9.42 -18.86 5.29
CA LYS A 496 -10.74 -18.67 4.66
C LYS A 496 -10.89 -17.27 4.05
N LEU A 497 -10.35 -16.24 4.71
CA LEU A 497 -10.44 -14.85 4.26
C LEU A 497 -9.38 -14.49 3.20
N CYS A 498 -8.24 -15.17 3.21
CA CYS A 498 -7.11 -14.99 2.30
C CYS A 498 -6.61 -16.36 1.80
N PRO A 499 -7.33 -17.03 0.87
CA PRO A 499 -6.98 -18.37 0.42
C PRO A 499 -5.58 -18.49 -0.19
N ASP A 500 -5.10 -17.44 -0.85
CA ASP A 500 -3.80 -17.41 -1.54
C ASP A 500 -2.63 -16.96 -0.65
N TRP A 501 -2.82 -16.93 0.67
CA TRP A 501 -1.81 -16.38 1.59
C TRP A 501 -0.44 -17.06 1.53
N GLU A 502 -0.37 -18.34 1.18
CA GLU A 502 0.89 -19.07 1.04
C GLU A 502 1.76 -18.47 -0.09
N GLN A 503 1.12 -17.89 -1.10
CA GLN A 503 1.79 -17.20 -2.21
C GLN A 503 2.24 -15.78 -1.81
N GLN A 504 1.83 -15.29 -0.64
CA GLN A 504 2.02 -13.92 -0.18
C GLN A 504 3.14 -13.73 0.85
N SER A 505 3.95 -14.78 1.11
CA SER A 505 5.12 -14.76 2.01
C SER A 505 4.80 -14.41 3.47
N PHE A 506 3.70 -14.94 4.00
CA PHE A 506 3.39 -14.87 5.43
C PHE A 506 3.96 -16.09 6.17
N ASP A 507 4.56 -15.85 7.34
CA ASP A 507 4.84 -16.89 8.33
C ASP A 507 3.81 -16.85 9.45
N PHE A 508 3.44 -18.00 10.01
CA PHE A 508 2.56 -18.06 11.18
C PHE A 508 3.33 -18.47 12.41
N GLU A 509 3.12 -17.76 13.51
CA GLU A 509 3.61 -18.10 14.84
C GLU A 509 2.46 -17.99 15.85
N ARG A 510 2.37 -18.95 16.78
CA ARG A 510 1.48 -18.84 17.93
C ARG A 510 2.15 -18.00 19.00
N LEU A 511 1.38 -17.20 19.73
CA LEU A 511 1.87 -16.34 20.80
C LEU A 511 2.58 -17.14 21.89
N ILE A 512 2.09 -18.35 22.19
CA ILE A 512 2.69 -19.29 23.14
C ILE A 512 4.02 -19.90 22.66
N ASP A 513 4.21 -20.02 21.34
CA ASP A 513 5.40 -20.60 20.70
C ASP A 513 6.29 -19.54 20.06
N LYS A 514 6.04 -18.26 20.33
CA LYS A 514 6.66 -17.14 19.61
C LYS A 514 8.18 -17.25 19.67
N ARG A 515 8.83 -17.02 18.52
CA ARG A 515 10.29 -17.06 18.45
C ARG A 515 10.87 -15.72 18.89
N THR A 516 12.05 -15.75 19.51
CA THR A 516 12.81 -14.53 19.73
C THR A 516 13.41 -14.06 18.41
N HIS A 517 12.89 -12.96 17.87
CA HIS A 517 13.39 -12.32 16.67
C HIS A 517 14.60 -11.43 17.01
N ARG A 518 15.72 -11.59 16.30
CA ARG A 518 16.89 -10.70 16.45
C ARG A 518 16.69 -9.43 15.63
N GLY A 519 17.17 -8.29 16.15
CA GLY A 519 17.05 -7.00 15.47
C GLY A 519 15.89 -6.15 15.99
N LYS A 520 15.60 -5.05 15.30
CA LYS A 520 14.49 -4.15 15.59
C LYS A 520 13.20 -4.69 15.00
N THR A 521 12.16 -4.77 15.81
CA THR A 521 10.89 -5.38 15.43
C THR A 521 9.76 -4.36 15.52
N LEU A 522 8.98 -4.25 14.46
CA LEU A 522 7.72 -3.53 14.44
C LEU A 522 6.58 -4.53 14.62
N LEU A 523 5.86 -4.42 15.74
CA LEU A 523 4.68 -5.23 16.04
C LEU A 523 3.42 -4.39 15.88
N LEU A 524 2.56 -4.78 14.95
CA LEU A 524 1.30 -4.11 14.68
C LEU A 524 0.18 -4.92 15.30
N SER A 525 -0.45 -4.37 16.34
CA SER A 525 -1.71 -4.93 16.82
C SER A 525 -2.84 -4.29 16.03
N GLY A 526 -3.67 -5.13 15.43
CA GLY A 526 -4.80 -4.67 14.66
C GLY A 526 -6.02 -4.32 15.52
N ALA A 527 -7.18 -4.23 14.88
CA ALA A 527 -8.47 -3.99 15.51
C ALA A 527 -8.80 -5.05 16.58
N ARG A 528 -8.99 -4.57 17.83
CA ARG A 528 -9.45 -5.37 18.98
C ARG A 528 -10.12 -4.52 20.04
N ASP A 529 -11.14 -5.09 20.69
CA ASP A 529 -11.88 -4.40 21.76
C ASP A 529 -11.13 -4.39 23.12
N SER A 530 -10.26 -5.37 23.34
CA SER A 530 -9.53 -5.56 24.60
C SER A 530 -8.18 -4.83 24.63
N TYR A 531 -7.61 -4.63 25.81
CA TYR A 531 -6.31 -3.97 26.00
C TYR A 531 -5.36 -4.93 26.71
N ALA A 532 -4.35 -5.41 26.00
CA ALA A 532 -3.23 -6.14 26.56
C ALA A 532 -2.04 -5.98 25.60
N GLN A 533 -0.86 -5.68 26.13
CA GLN A 533 0.39 -5.77 25.37
C GLN A 533 0.50 -7.20 24.82
N VAL A 534 0.91 -7.31 23.56
CA VAL A 534 1.04 -8.60 22.88
C VAL A 534 2.47 -9.13 23.03
N ALA A 535 3.47 -8.25 22.97
CA ALA A 535 4.86 -8.64 23.14
C ALA A 535 5.23 -8.88 24.61
N ASP A 536 6.12 -9.85 24.82
CA ASP A 536 6.89 -9.97 26.06
C ASP A 536 8.26 -9.35 25.76
N TYR A 537 8.61 -8.28 26.48
CA TYR A 537 9.73 -7.39 26.13
C TYR A 537 11.08 -7.85 26.70
N ASP A 538 11.14 -9.06 27.25
CA ASP A 538 12.36 -9.62 27.85
C ASP A 538 13.48 -9.91 26.82
N SER A 539 13.20 -9.83 25.50
CA SER A 539 14.23 -9.93 24.46
C SER A 539 13.91 -9.13 23.19
N GLY A 540 14.78 -8.17 22.84
CA GLY A 540 14.76 -7.45 21.56
C GLY A 540 14.40 -5.95 21.65
N GLU A 541 14.61 -5.22 20.55
CA GLU A 541 14.13 -3.83 20.39
C GLU A 541 12.77 -3.85 19.68
N VAL A 542 11.67 -3.80 20.43
CA VAL A 542 10.30 -3.92 19.91
C VAL A 542 9.57 -2.58 19.98
N THR A 543 9.03 -2.15 18.85
CA THR A 543 8.03 -1.08 18.78
C THR A 543 6.67 -1.70 18.51
N GLU A 544 5.79 -1.70 19.49
CA GLU A 544 4.42 -2.20 19.38
C GLU A 544 3.46 -1.03 19.17
N VAL A 545 2.72 -1.06 18.07
CA VAL A 545 1.76 0.00 17.70
C VAL A 545 0.35 -0.55 17.86
N HIS A 546 -0.42 0.05 18.78
CA HIS A 546 -1.83 -0.27 18.99
C HIS A 546 -2.67 0.61 18.09
N MET A 547 -2.87 0.13 16.87
CA MET A 547 -3.72 0.78 15.90
C MET A 547 -5.13 0.27 16.14
N ARG A 548 -6.01 1.18 16.55
CA ARG A 548 -7.42 0.89 16.82
C ARG A 548 -8.23 1.73 15.87
N ASP A 549 -8.93 1.09 14.95
CA ASP A 549 -9.82 1.82 14.06
C ASP A 549 -10.99 2.42 14.84
N LYS A 550 -11.82 3.18 14.13
CA LYS A 550 -12.98 3.87 14.71
C LYS A 550 -13.94 2.97 15.49
N ASP A 551 -14.00 1.68 15.15
CA ASP A 551 -14.95 0.74 15.73
C ASP A 551 -14.36 0.00 16.95
N HIS A 552 -13.08 0.19 17.26
CA HIS A 552 -12.34 -0.59 18.27
C HIS A 552 -11.64 0.29 19.32
N LYS A 553 -12.35 1.28 19.86
CA LYS A 553 -11.88 2.22 20.91
C LYS A 553 -10.70 3.09 20.44
N PRO A 554 -10.92 4.02 19.50
CA PRO A 554 -9.86 4.89 18.99
C PRO A 554 -9.17 5.72 20.08
N ASP A 555 -9.85 6.00 21.20
CA ASP A 555 -9.31 6.67 22.40
C ASP A 555 -8.22 5.87 23.14
N LYS A 556 -8.04 4.59 22.78
CA LYS A 556 -7.05 3.67 23.36
C LYS A 556 -5.86 3.38 22.44
N ARG A 557 -5.70 4.15 21.37
CA ARG A 557 -4.50 4.10 20.52
C ARG A 557 -3.28 4.44 21.37
N THR A 558 -2.25 3.61 21.31
CA THR A 558 -1.02 3.78 22.09
C THR A 558 0.17 3.14 21.38
N ILE A 559 1.37 3.54 21.77
CA ILE A 559 2.62 2.98 21.26
C ILE A 559 3.46 2.54 22.44
N TYR A 560 4.08 1.37 22.31
CA TYR A 560 5.06 0.90 23.26
C TYR A 560 6.41 0.71 22.57
N GLU A 561 7.43 1.38 23.07
CA GLU A 561 8.81 1.13 22.69
C GLU A 561 9.51 0.40 23.84
N ASN A 562 9.85 -0.87 23.63
CA ASN A 562 10.47 -1.74 24.63
C ASN A 562 9.68 -1.78 25.95
N GLY A 563 8.36 -1.96 25.83
CA GLY A 563 7.42 -2.00 26.95
C GLY A 563 7.10 -0.65 27.60
N LYS A 564 7.75 0.44 27.17
CA LYS A 564 7.48 1.78 27.67
C LYS A 564 6.49 2.49 26.77
N GLU A 565 5.40 2.96 27.37
CA GLU A 565 4.39 3.74 26.68
C GLU A 565 4.97 5.06 26.12
N LYS A 566 4.52 5.42 24.92
CA LYS A 566 4.87 6.62 24.17
C LYS A 566 3.61 7.30 23.68
N ASP A 567 3.73 8.61 23.44
CA ASP A 567 2.64 9.39 22.87
C ASP A 567 2.28 8.86 21.48
N TYR A 568 0.98 8.65 21.26
CA TYR A 568 0.46 8.37 19.94
C TYR A 568 0.50 9.64 19.08
N PRO A 569 0.77 9.54 17.76
CA PRO A 569 0.78 10.72 16.90
C PRO A 569 -0.55 11.51 16.95
N CYS A 570 -0.44 12.84 16.99
CA CYS A 570 -1.59 13.73 16.98
C CYS A 570 -2.16 13.93 15.56
N GLY A 571 -3.40 14.43 15.45
CA GLY A 571 -4.03 14.78 14.17
C GLY A 571 -4.74 13.63 13.45
N ILE A 572 -4.82 12.47 14.11
CA ILE A 572 -5.53 11.28 13.61
C ILE A 572 -6.95 11.30 14.19
N ASP A 573 -7.95 11.39 13.33
CA ASP A 573 -9.38 11.37 13.68
C ASP A 573 -9.73 10.03 14.35
N ASP A 574 -10.62 10.08 15.32
CA ASP A 574 -11.22 8.88 15.91
C ASP A 574 -11.89 8.02 14.83
N ASN A 575 -12.42 8.65 13.77
CA ASN A 575 -13.02 7.99 12.62
C ASN A 575 -12.01 7.34 11.65
N ALA A 576 -10.69 7.45 11.85
CA ALA A 576 -9.70 6.83 10.96
C ALA A 576 -9.88 5.30 10.85
N ILE A 577 -9.74 4.77 9.63
CA ILE A 577 -9.97 3.35 9.31
C ILE A 577 -8.78 2.71 8.60
N TYR A 578 -8.72 1.37 8.64
CA TYR A 578 -7.93 0.61 7.69
C TYR A 578 -8.60 0.61 6.32
N ARG A 579 -7.87 0.99 5.28
CA ARG A 579 -8.41 1.11 3.92
C ARG A 579 -8.66 -0.24 3.29
N THR A 580 -9.79 -0.36 2.60
CA THR A 580 -10.11 -1.54 1.80
C THR A 580 -9.55 -1.39 0.40
N LEU A 581 -8.61 -2.25 0.03
CA LEU A 581 -8.10 -2.29 -1.34
C LEU A 581 -9.09 -3.02 -2.25
N ILE A 582 -9.63 -2.31 -3.23
CA ILE A 582 -10.61 -2.84 -4.19
C ILE A 582 -10.07 -2.65 -5.60
N SER A 583 -9.80 -3.75 -6.28
CA SER A 583 -9.44 -3.77 -7.71
C SER A 583 -10.63 -3.31 -8.55
N ASP A 584 -10.41 -2.35 -9.44
CA ASP A 584 -11.43 -1.97 -10.43
C ASP A 584 -11.64 -3.07 -11.50
N ASN A 585 -10.76 -4.06 -11.56
CA ASN A 585 -10.88 -5.25 -12.41
C ASN A 585 -11.43 -6.47 -11.67
N ALA A 586 -11.93 -6.33 -10.44
CA ALA A 586 -12.32 -7.45 -9.58
C ALA A 586 -13.25 -8.47 -10.26
N ILE A 587 -14.18 -8.03 -11.11
CA ILE A 587 -15.07 -8.93 -11.88
C ILE A 587 -14.28 -9.76 -12.89
N LYS A 588 -13.40 -9.11 -13.66
CA LYS A 588 -12.59 -9.74 -14.71
C LYS A 588 -11.56 -10.71 -14.13
N GLU A 589 -11.02 -10.37 -12.97
CA GLU A 589 -10.02 -11.18 -12.25
C GLU A 589 -10.65 -12.35 -11.48
N SER A 590 -11.98 -12.37 -11.35
CA SER A 590 -12.68 -13.43 -10.62
C SER A 590 -12.86 -14.72 -11.43
N GLU A 591 -13.02 -15.83 -10.72
CA GLU A 591 -13.36 -17.14 -11.30
C GLU A 591 -14.86 -17.31 -11.59
N LEU A 592 -15.64 -16.22 -11.59
CA LEU A 592 -17.07 -16.28 -11.86
C LEU A 592 -17.36 -16.72 -13.31
N PRO A 593 -18.45 -17.47 -13.56
CA PRO A 593 -18.89 -17.78 -14.92
C PRO A 593 -19.03 -16.52 -15.79
N GLN A 594 -18.64 -16.61 -17.07
CA GLN A 594 -18.64 -15.47 -17.99
C GLN A 594 -20.02 -14.79 -18.11
N ALA A 595 -21.11 -15.56 -18.05
CA ALA A 595 -22.46 -15.02 -18.09
C ALA A 595 -22.76 -14.09 -16.89
N ILE A 596 -22.32 -14.48 -15.68
CA ILE A 596 -22.44 -13.66 -14.47
C ILE A 596 -21.57 -12.40 -14.59
N GLN A 597 -20.32 -12.55 -15.06
CA GLN A 597 -19.44 -11.40 -15.29
C GLN A 597 -20.05 -10.39 -16.27
N ASN A 598 -20.62 -10.88 -17.37
CA ASN A 598 -21.28 -10.05 -18.38
C ASN A 598 -22.53 -9.36 -17.80
N GLY A 599 -23.34 -10.09 -17.02
CA GLY A 599 -24.52 -9.52 -16.35
C GLY A 599 -24.15 -8.41 -15.37
N LEU A 600 -23.16 -8.65 -14.50
CA LEU A 600 -22.65 -7.64 -13.57
C LEU A 600 -22.14 -6.40 -14.31
N ASN A 601 -21.32 -6.58 -15.35
CA ASN A 601 -20.81 -5.47 -16.15
C ASN A 601 -21.94 -4.69 -16.85
N SER A 602 -23.00 -5.37 -17.30
CA SER A 602 -24.14 -4.73 -17.96
C SER A 602 -24.94 -3.84 -17.00
N ILE A 603 -25.05 -4.26 -15.73
CA ILE A 603 -25.70 -3.47 -14.68
C ILE A 603 -24.81 -2.31 -14.23
N LEU A 604 -23.54 -2.57 -13.90
CA LEU A 604 -22.64 -1.57 -13.32
C LEU A 604 -22.23 -0.47 -14.30
N ASN A 605 -22.23 -0.74 -15.61
CA ASN A 605 -21.91 0.26 -16.63
C ASN A 605 -23.14 1.06 -17.09
N ASN A 606 -24.32 0.82 -16.53
CA ASN A 606 -25.54 1.54 -16.87
C ASN A 606 -25.83 2.64 -15.84
N ASP A 607 -25.49 3.88 -16.19
CA ASP A 607 -25.65 5.06 -15.34
C ASP A 607 -27.11 5.51 -15.15
N GLN A 608 -28.06 4.93 -15.90
CA GLN A 608 -29.49 5.20 -15.79
C GLN A 608 -30.19 4.36 -14.71
N LEU A 609 -29.46 3.46 -14.05
CA LEU A 609 -30.01 2.61 -13.00
C LEU A 609 -29.79 3.19 -11.60
N TYR A 610 -30.70 2.86 -10.69
CA TYR A 610 -30.52 3.01 -9.25
C TYR A 610 -30.24 1.64 -8.65
N LEU A 611 -28.99 1.38 -8.26
CA LEU A 611 -28.54 0.06 -7.85
C LEU A 611 -28.65 -0.10 -6.33
N VAL A 612 -29.29 -1.17 -5.90
CA VAL A 612 -29.44 -1.55 -4.50
C VAL A 612 -28.77 -2.89 -4.28
N TYR A 613 -27.78 -2.94 -3.38
CA TYR A 613 -27.15 -4.17 -2.95
C TYR A 613 -27.90 -4.73 -1.75
N ASN A 614 -28.44 -5.94 -1.87
CA ASN A 614 -29.10 -6.65 -0.78
C ASN A 614 -28.47 -8.02 -0.59
N TYR A 615 -27.70 -8.14 0.50
CA TYR A 615 -27.15 -9.39 0.99
C TYR A 615 -27.69 -9.63 2.39
N GLY A 616 -28.06 -10.88 2.70
CA GLY A 616 -28.29 -11.24 4.09
C GLY A 616 -29.71 -11.68 4.47
N TYR A 617 -30.53 -12.17 3.54
CA TYR A 617 -31.80 -12.82 3.90
C TYR A 617 -31.65 -13.94 4.94
N HIS A 618 -30.46 -14.54 5.02
CA HIS A 618 -30.16 -15.54 6.03
C HIS A 618 -30.11 -15.01 7.47
N GLN A 619 -29.89 -13.71 7.68
CA GLN A 619 -29.89 -13.04 8.99
C GLN A 619 -31.18 -12.26 9.27
N VAL A 620 -32.05 -12.11 8.26
CA VAL A 620 -33.40 -11.57 8.41
C VAL A 620 -34.28 -12.61 9.11
N PRO A 621 -35.03 -12.24 10.17
CA PRO A 621 -35.99 -13.13 10.83
C PRO A 621 -36.93 -13.77 9.81
N ALA A 622 -37.23 -15.06 9.98
CA ALA A 622 -37.90 -15.85 8.94
C ALA A 622 -39.27 -15.27 8.56
N GLU A 623 -40.00 -14.76 9.54
CA GLU A 623 -41.31 -14.12 9.42
C GLU A 623 -41.27 -12.78 8.66
N HIS A 624 -40.13 -12.09 8.60
CA HIS A 624 -40.00 -10.74 8.05
C HIS A 624 -39.34 -10.69 6.67
N ARG A 625 -38.91 -11.83 6.12
CA ARG A 625 -38.20 -11.85 4.83
C ARG A 625 -39.08 -11.39 3.68
N GLN A 626 -40.36 -11.75 3.69
CA GLN A 626 -41.34 -11.29 2.69
C GLN A 626 -41.63 -9.79 2.85
N ASP A 627 -41.79 -9.33 4.09
CA ASP A 627 -42.01 -7.90 4.40
C ASP A 627 -40.88 -7.03 3.83
N LEU A 628 -39.63 -7.49 3.94
CA LEU A 628 -38.48 -6.77 3.39
C LEU A 628 -38.51 -6.65 1.86
N ILE A 629 -38.95 -7.68 1.14
CA ILE A 629 -39.13 -7.63 -0.32
C ILE A 629 -40.23 -6.63 -0.68
N GLU A 630 -41.36 -6.68 0.03
CA GLU A 630 -42.47 -5.73 -0.16
C GLU A 630 -42.04 -4.28 0.09
N THR A 631 -41.29 -4.04 1.18
CA THR A 631 -40.69 -2.74 1.49
C THR A 631 -39.85 -2.22 0.33
N GLN A 632 -38.94 -3.04 -0.20
CA GLN A 632 -38.07 -2.66 -1.33
C GLN A 632 -38.86 -2.39 -2.60
N HIS A 633 -39.85 -3.24 -2.89
CA HIS A 633 -40.74 -3.05 -4.03
C HIS A 633 -41.41 -1.68 -3.97
N TYR A 634 -42.12 -1.37 -2.87
CA TYR A 634 -42.80 -0.09 -2.72
C TYR A 634 -41.86 1.11 -2.66
N ALA A 635 -40.67 0.96 -2.05
CA ALA A 635 -39.70 2.05 -1.96
C ALA A 635 -39.20 2.50 -3.34
N PHE A 636 -38.90 1.52 -4.18
CA PHE A 636 -38.11 1.73 -5.40
C PHE A 636 -38.93 1.73 -6.69
N GLU A 637 -40.25 1.58 -6.61
CA GLU A 637 -41.14 1.90 -7.73
C GLU A 637 -41.14 3.41 -8.04
N ASN A 638 -41.22 3.76 -9.32
CA ASN A 638 -41.40 5.14 -9.80
C ASN A 638 -40.31 6.15 -9.38
N LEU A 639 -39.09 5.68 -9.10
CA LEU A 639 -37.93 6.56 -8.97
C LEU A 639 -37.58 7.21 -10.31
N SER A 640 -36.77 8.28 -10.27
CA SER A 640 -36.27 8.96 -11.48
C SER A 640 -35.38 8.07 -12.35
N LYS A 641 -34.75 7.07 -11.73
CA LYS A 641 -33.95 6.03 -12.36
C LYS A 641 -34.59 4.68 -12.06
N LYS A 642 -34.55 3.76 -13.01
CA LYS A 642 -35.07 2.41 -12.79
C LYS A 642 -34.24 1.72 -11.71
N ALA A 643 -34.91 1.21 -10.69
CA ALA A 643 -34.24 0.53 -9.61
C ALA A 643 -33.94 -0.93 -9.93
N VAL A 644 -32.72 -1.37 -9.61
CA VAL A 644 -32.29 -2.76 -9.70
C VAL A 644 -31.83 -3.21 -8.31
N VAL A 645 -32.55 -4.17 -7.74
CA VAL A 645 -32.23 -4.78 -6.46
C VAL A 645 -31.41 -6.04 -6.71
N LEU A 646 -30.11 -5.97 -6.44
CA LEU A 646 -29.20 -7.11 -6.52
C LEU A 646 -29.39 -7.98 -5.28
N VAL A 647 -30.01 -9.15 -5.47
CA VAL A 647 -30.17 -10.17 -4.43
C VAL A 647 -28.94 -11.07 -4.46
N VAL A 648 -28.02 -10.81 -3.53
CA VAL A 648 -26.73 -11.50 -3.42
C VAL A 648 -26.80 -12.58 -2.33
N GLY A 649 -26.15 -13.72 -2.58
CA GLY A 649 -26.26 -14.93 -1.78
C GLY A 649 -27.28 -15.92 -2.33
N ASP A 650 -27.42 -17.07 -1.66
CA ASP A 650 -28.26 -18.19 -2.09
C ASP A 650 -29.10 -18.80 -0.95
N LYS A 651 -28.99 -18.25 0.27
CA LYS A 651 -29.67 -18.77 1.46
C LYS A 651 -30.89 -17.94 1.80
N HIS A 652 -32.00 -18.62 2.06
CA HIS A 652 -33.22 -18.06 2.63
C HIS A 652 -33.86 -16.92 1.80
N ILE A 653 -33.60 -16.89 0.49
CA ILE A 653 -34.21 -15.91 -0.41
C ILE A 653 -35.73 -16.16 -0.45
N PRO A 654 -36.57 -15.13 -0.25
CA PRO A 654 -38.03 -15.24 -0.36
C PRO A 654 -38.49 -15.60 -1.77
N ASP A 655 -39.77 -15.97 -1.91
CA ASP A 655 -40.37 -16.14 -3.22
C ASP A 655 -40.50 -14.78 -3.93
N LEU A 656 -39.85 -14.66 -5.08
CA LEU A 656 -39.88 -13.46 -5.92
C LEU A 656 -40.95 -13.54 -7.02
N GLY A 657 -41.71 -14.64 -7.13
CA GLY A 657 -42.61 -14.92 -8.24
C GLY A 657 -43.71 -13.88 -8.49
N SER A 658 -44.06 -13.06 -7.50
CA SER A 658 -45.01 -11.95 -7.63
C SER A 658 -44.38 -10.62 -8.10
N TYR A 659 -43.06 -10.57 -8.27
CA TYR A 659 -42.29 -9.38 -8.61
C TYR A 659 -41.53 -9.55 -9.91
N ASP A 660 -41.22 -8.43 -10.57
CA ASP A 660 -40.36 -8.40 -11.75
C ASP A 660 -38.96 -8.88 -11.30
N SER A 661 -38.62 -10.12 -11.62
CA SER A 661 -37.38 -10.76 -11.18
C SER A 661 -36.72 -11.56 -12.29
N ILE A 662 -35.39 -11.62 -12.27
CA ILE A 662 -34.59 -12.30 -13.29
C ILE A 662 -33.24 -12.76 -12.71
N SER A 663 -32.67 -13.81 -13.27
CA SER A 663 -31.30 -14.22 -12.93
C SER A 663 -30.25 -13.34 -13.62
N ILE A 664 -29.12 -13.08 -12.95
CA ILE A 664 -28.01 -12.26 -13.48
C ILE A 664 -27.39 -12.84 -14.77
N ASP A 665 -27.49 -14.14 -14.97
CA ASP A 665 -26.97 -14.87 -16.12
C ASP A 665 -28.02 -15.10 -17.22
N SER A 666 -29.22 -14.54 -17.06
CA SER A 666 -30.29 -14.68 -18.04
C SER A 666 -29.94 -13.97 -19.35
N PRO A 667 -30.21 -14.59 -20.53
CA PRO A 667 -30.03 -13.93 -21.82
C PRO A 667 -30.95 -12.70 -21.98
N ASP A 668 -32.07 -12.67 -21.26
CA ASP A 668 -33.07 -11.60 -21.35
C ASP A 668 -32.77 -10.43 -20.40
N LEU A 669 -31.65 -10.47 -19.66
CA LEU A 669 -31.29 -9.44 -18.68
C LEU A 669 -31.24 -8.04 -19.29
N ILE A 670 -30.62 -7.88 -20.47
CA ILE A 670 -30.49 -6.56 -21.11
C ILE A 670 -31.87 -6.02 -21.51
N GLU A 671 -32.77 -6.87 -22.00
CA GLU A 671 -34.14 -6.48 -22.31
C GLU A 671 -34.90 -6.08 -21.03
N ALA A 672 -34.77 -6.89 -19.97
CA ALA A 672 -35.39 -6.62 -18.68
C ALA A 672 -34.89 -5.29 -18.07
N LEU A 673 -33.59 -4.99 -18.17
CA LEU A 673 -33.01 -3.72 -17.72
C LEU A 673 -33.57 -2.53 -18.51
N ASN A 674 -33.68 -2.65 -19.83
CA ASN A 674 -34.15 -1.57 -20.71
C ASN A 674 -35.68 -1.46 -20.80
N SER A 675 -36.44 -2.37 -20.17
CA SER A 675 -37.90 -2.30 -20.14
C SER A 675 -38.38 -0.94 -19.60
N PRO A 676 -39.38 -0.30 -20.24
CA PRO A 676 -39.93 1.00 -19.82
C PRO A 676 -40.74 0.92 -18.52
N SER A 677 -40.85 -0.26 -17.91
CA SER A 677 -41.46 -0.43 -16.59
C SER A 677 -40.71 0.39 -15.55
N ASN A 678 -41.45 1.21 -14.80
CA ASN A 678 -40.95 1.92 -13.62
C ASN A 678 -40.98 1.05 -12.35
N ARG A 679 -41.24 -0.26 -12.48
CA ARG A 679 -41.15 -1.21 -11.37
C ARG A 679 -39.70 -1.55 -11.07
N ALA A 680 -39.40 -1.80 -9.80
CA ALA A 680 -38.09 -2.28 -9.39
C ALA A 680 -37.86 -3.70 -9.94
N LEU A 681 -36.68 -3.94 -10.52
CA LEU A 681 -36.26 -5.25 -11.01
C LEU A 681 -35.40 -5.95 -9.96
N PHE A 682 -35.80 -7.13 -9.51
CA PHE A 682 -35.01 -7.97 -8.61
C PHE A 682 -34.11 -8.90 -9.42
N VAL A 683 -32.78 -8.76 -9.25
CA VAL A 683 -31.80 -9.57 -9.98
C VAL A 683 -31.13 -10.53 -9.01
N THR A 684 -31.36 -11.83 -9.16
CA THR A 684 -30.70 -12.85 -8.34
C THR A 684 -29.29 -13.12 -8.86
N VAL A 685 -28.29 -12.89 -8.01
CA VAL A 685 -26.87 -12.96 -8.40
C VAL A 685 -26.19 -14.23 -7.91
N GLY A 686 -26.63 -14.79 -6.77
CA GLY A 686 -25.98 -15.93 -6.13
C GLY A 686 -24.77 -15.53 -5.28
N ARG A 687 -23.91 -16.49 -4.94
CA ARG A 687 -22.70 -16.24 -4.14
C ARG A 687 -21.61 -15.58 -4.97
N LEU A 688 -20.96 -14.57 -4.40
CA LEU A 688 -19.86 -13.84 -5.02
C LEU A 688 -18.58 -13.96 -4.17
N PRO A 689 -17.39 -13.98 -4.79
CA PRO A 689 -16.12 -13.79 -4.09
C PRO A 689 -16.08 -12.46 -3.32
N ALA A 690 -15.32 -12.40 -2.23
CA ALA A 690 -15.21 -11.21 -1.39
C ALA A 690 -14.72 -9.97 -2.17
N SER A 691 -13.76 -10.13 -3.08
CA SER A 691 -13.26 -9.05 -3.95
C SER A 691 -14.36 -8.44 -4.82
N VAL A 692 -15.22 -9.29 -5.40
CA VAL A 692 -16.35 -8.87 -6.24
C VAL A 692 -17.44 -8.24 -5.39
N ASN A 693 -17.76 -8.78 -4.20
CA ASN A 693 -18.70 -8.18 -3.26
C ASN A 693 -18.29 -6.76 -2.88
N ASN A 694 -17.03 -6.56 -2.48
CA ASN A 694 -16.51 -5.25 -2.10
C ASN A 694 -16.60 -4.28 -3.29
N TYR A 695 -16.24 -4.73 -4.49
CA TYR A 695 -16.36 -3.93 -5.71
C TYR A 695 -17.80 -3.54 -6.04
N LEU A 696 -18.76 -4.45 -5.89
CA LEU A 696 -20.19 -4.14 -6.04
C LEU A 696 -20.64 -3.10 -5.03
N ILE A 697 -20.32 -3.29 -3.74
CA ILE A 697 -20.67 -2.34 -2.68
C ILE A 697 -20.16 -0.93 -3.02
N LYS A 698 -18.91 -0.80 -3.48
CA LYS A 698 -18.31 0.47 -3.93
C LYS A 698 -19.08 1.15 -5.08
N LYS A 699 -19.84 0.39 -5.88
CA LYS A 699 -20.47 0.86 -7.13
C LYS A 699 -21.99 1.05 -7.05
N VAL A 700 -22.66 0.54 -6.02
CA VAL A 700 -24.11 0.69 -5.88
C VAL A 700 -24.49 2.05 -5.26
N ASN A 701 -25.79 2.40 -5.35
CA ASN A 701 -26.31 3.62 -4.74
C ASN A 701 -26.73 3.42 -3.28
N LEU A 702 -27.13 2.20 -2.92
CA LEU A 702 -27.63 1.86 -1.59
C LEU A 702 -27.28 0.43 -1.22
N VAL A 703 -26.87 0.22 0.03
CA VAL A 703 -26.58 -1.09 0.61
C VAL A 703 -27.56 -1.37 1.75
N LEU A 704 -28.30 -2.48 1.65
CA LEU A 704 -28.98 -3.06 2.82
C LEU A 704 -27.99 -3.97 3.53
N ALA A 705 -27.43 -3.47 4.62
CA ALA A 705 -26.25 -4.03 5.25
C ALA A 705 -26.61 -4.98 6.39
N GLU A 706 -26.11 -6.21 6.33
CA GLU A 706 -26.28 -7.21 7.39
C GLU A 706 -25.26 -7.08 8.53
N GLY A 707 -24.08 -6.50 8.32
CA GLY A 707 -23.02 -6.57 9.32
C GLY A 707 -21.90 -5.55 9.12
N LYS A 708 -21.00 -5.47 10.10
CA LYS A 708 -19.93 -4.47 10.19
C LYS A 708 -19.09 -4.37 8.91
N GLY A 709 -18.82 -5.51 8.26
CA GLY A 709 -17.97 -5.56 7.06
C GLY A 709 -18.51 -4.74 5.89
N SER A 710 -19.79 -4.88 5.55
CA SER A 710 -20.43 -4.15 4.43
C SER A 710 -20.70 -2.69 4.78
N ILE A 711 -21.09 -2.42 6.05
CA ILE A 711 -21.24 -1.05 6.57
C ILE A 711 -19.93 -0.28 6.44
N SER A 712 -18.83 -0.89 6.88
CA SER A 712 -17.50 -0.27 6.87
C SER A 712 -17.06 0.10 5.44
N ILE A 713 -17.30 -0.79 4.46
CA ILE A 713 -16.99 -0.49 3.04
C ILE A 713 -17.91 0.62 2.52
N ALA A 714 -19.21 0.57 2.83
CA ALA A 714 -20.14 1.62 2.40
C ALA A 714 -19.73 3.00 2.93
N GLN A 715 -19.37 3.09 4.22
CA GLN A 715 -18.86 4.31 4.84
C GLN A 715 -17.51 4.75 4.23
N GLU A 716 -16.62 3.82 3.91
CA GLU A 716 -15.33 4.15 3.28
C GLU A 716 -15.50 4.81 1.91
N PHE A 717 -16.42 4.30 1.09
CA PHE A 717 -16.63 4.75 -0.29
C PHE A 717 -17.80 5.73 -0.45
N GLY A 718 -18.38 6.22 0.66
CA GLY A 718 -19.47 7.19 0.62
C GLY A 718 -20.78 6.65 0.03
N VAL A 719 -21.02 5.35 0.15
CA VAL A 719 -22.22 4.67 -0.33
C VAL A 719 -23.29 4.70 0.76
N ASN A 720 -24.51 5.07 0.41
CA ASN A 720 -25.62 5.07 1.36
C ASN A 720 -25.89 3.64 1.84
N TYR A 721 -26.21 3.48 3.12
CA TYR A 721 -26.55 2.17 3.67
C TYR A 721 -27.65 2.27 4.73
N VAL A 722 -28.39 1.18 4.89
CA VAL A 722 -29.36 0.97 5.98
C VAL A 722 -29.08 -0.40 6.60
N ILE A 723 -29.03 -0.45 7.92
CA ILE A 723 -28.76 -1.70 8.64
C ILE A 723 -30.02 -2.55 8.68
N LEU A 724 -29.90 -3.82 8.32
CA LEU A 724 -30.96 -4.81 8.48
C LEU A 724 -31.09 -5.20 9.97
N PRO A 725 -32.27 -5.06 10.59
CA PRO A 725 -32.50 -5.55 11.95
C PRO A 725 -32.28 -7.07 12.05
N GLN A 726 -31.75 -7.54 13.17
CA GLN A 726 -31.50 -8.96 13.40
C GLN A 726 -32.21 -9.44 14.66
N GLU A 727 -32.52 -10.75 14.74
CA GLU A 727 -33.11 -11.37 15.95
C GLU A 727 -32.24 -11.15 17.20
N SER A 728 -30.91 -11.18 17.03
CA SER A 728 -29.93 -10.99 18.10
C SER A 728 -29.63 -9.51 18.41
N GLY A 729 -30.22 -8.57 17.66
CA GLY A 729 -30.02 -7.13 17.80
C GLY A 729 -28.62 -6.67 17.40
N LEU A 730 -28.41 -6.37 16.11
CA LEU A 730 -27.20 -5.64 15.71
C LEU A 730 -27.25 -4.23 16.32
N LYS A 731 -26.15 -3.77 16.94
CA LYS A 731 -26.06 -2.41 17.47
C LYS A 731 -26.20 -1.40 16.33
N THR A 732 -27.22 -0.55 16.40
CA THR A 732 -27.45 0.55 15.45
C THR A 732 -26.50 1.73 15.62
N ASP A 733 -25.53 1.62 16.52
CA ASP A 733 -24.49 2.62 16.81
C ASP A 733 -23.69 3.03 15.56
N TYR A 734 -23.67 2.17 14.53
CA TYR A 734 -23.10 2.44 13.21
C TYR A 734 -23.83 3.51 12.39
N HIS A 735 -25.04 3.92 12.76
CA HIS A 735 -25.70 5.11 12.20
C HIS A 735 -25.26 6.41 12.87
N SER A 736 -24.29 6.32 13.81
CA SER A 736 -23.65 7.42 14.55
C SER A 736 -24.49 8.71 14.58
N SER A 737 -25.45 8.75 15.52
CA SER A 737 -26.36 9.87 15.81
C SER A 737 -27.50 10.19 14.83
N GLY A 738 -27.60 9.54 13.67
CA GLY A 738 -28.71 9.73 12.72
C GLY A 738 -30.01 9.04 13.16
N LYS A 739 -30.83 9.71 13.99
CA LYS A 739 -32.11 9.17 14.49
C LYS A 739 -33.03 8.68 13.38
N GLU A 740 -33.04 9.36 12.25
CA GLU A 740 -33.86 9.04 11.09
C GLU A 740 -33.38 7.78 10.36
N LEU A 741 -32.07 7.50 10.38
CA LEU A 741 -31.52 6.25 9.82
C LEU A 741 -31.83 5.06 10.73
N VAL A 742 -31.76 5.27 12.05
CA VAL A 742 -32.20 4.27 13.04
C VAL A 742 -33.70 3.98 12.87
N GLU A 743 -34.52 5.02 12.69
CA GLU A 743 -35.95 4.87 12.40
C GLU A 743 -36.17 4.10 11.10
N CYS A 744 -35.42 4.40 10.03
CA CYS A 744 -35.50 3.65 8.77
C CYS A 744 -35.22 2.16 9.00
N SER A 745 -34.12 1.82 9.67
CA SER A 745 -33.77 0.42 9.98
C SER A 745 -34.87 -0.30 10.76
N ASN A 746 -35.38 0.33 11.83
CA ASN A 746 -36.41 -0.28 12.67
C ASN A 746 -37.74 -0.53 11.94
N ASN A 747 -38.01 0.21 10.87
CA ASN A 747 -39.24 0.10 10.08
C ASN A 747 -39.07 -0.70 8.78
N LEU A 748 -37.89 -1.28 8.49
CA LEU A 748 -37.65 -2.02 7.23
C LEU A 748 -38.58 -3.22 7.04
N TYR A 749 -39.12 -3.79 8.13
CA TYR A 749 -40.07 -4.91 8.10
C TYR A 749 -41.53 -4.46 8.21
N THR A 750 -41.80 -3.16 8.05
CA THR A 750 -43.14 -2.60 7.95
C THR A 750 -43.30 -2.03 6.54
N PRO A 751 -43.86 -2.79 5.57
CA PRO A 751 -43.79 -2.48 4.14
C PRO A 751 -44.08 -1.03 3.77
N CYS A 752 -45.19 -0.47 4.25
CA CYS A 752 -45.59 0.90 3.90
C CYS A 752 -44.71 1.99 4.52
N ASP A 753 -44.29 1.82 5.77
CA ASP A 753 -43.55 2.86 6.50
C ASP A 753 -42.04 2.78 6.23
N GLY A 754 -41.49 1.57 6.18
CA GLY A 754 -40.15 1.30 5.70
C GLY A 754 -39.94 1.83 4.28
N ALA A 755 -40.91 1.62 3.37
CA ALA A 755 -40.78 2.07 2.00
C ALA A 755 -40.69 3.60 1.86
N LYS A 756 -41.49 4.34 2.65
CA LYS A 756 -41.43 5.82 2.66
C LYS A 756 -40.06 6.32 3.11
N LEU A 757 -39.49 5.71 4.15
CA LEU A 757 -38.19 6.10 4.69
C LEU A 757 -37.05 5.72 3.72
N LEU A 758 -37.11 4.52 3.15
CA LEU A 758 -36.12 4.03 2.20
C LEU A 758 -36.14 4.84 0.88
N ARG A 759 -37.33 5.24 0.42
CA ARG A 759 -37.46 6.13 -0.75
C ARG A 759 -36.79 7.48 -0.52
N LYS A 760 -36.94 8.10 0.66
CA LYS A 760 -36.24 9.37 0.97
C LYS A 760 -34.73 9.23 0.81
N ILE A 761 -34.15 8.12 1.27
CA ILE A 761 -32.71 7.84 1.11
C ILE A 761 -32.36 7.73 -0.38
N ALA A 762 -33.18 7.02 -1.16
CA ALA A 762 -32.98 6.89 -2.60
C ALA A 762 -33.06 8.23 -3.36
N GLU A 763 -33.88 9.15 -2.87
CA GLU A 763 -34.04 10.51 -3.40
C GLU A 763 -32.97 11.50 -2.86
N GLY A 764 -31.99 11.01 -2.08
CA GLY A 764 -30.83 11.79 -1.64
C GLY A 764 -30.94 12.43 -0.25
N ALA A 765 -31.94 12.04 0.56
CA ALA A 765 -32.01 12.49 1.95
C ALA A 765 -30.79 12.03 2.77
N TYR A 766 -30.49 12.77 3.84
CA TYR A 766 -29.45 12.46 4.83
C TYR A 766 -28.00 12.39 4.29
N ALA A 767 -27.71 12.97 3.12
CA ALA A 767 -26.35 13.01 2.56
C ALA A 767 -25.29 13.57 3.54
N SER A 768 -25.65 14.58 4.34
CA SER A 768 -24.77 15.12 5.39
C SER A 768 -24.49 14.12 6.50
N SER A 769 -25.48 13.31 6.88
CA SER A 769 -25.32 12.26 7.88
C SER A 769 -24.37 11.19 7.36
N TYR A 770 -24.56 10.68 6.13
CA TYR A 770 -23.64 9.71 5.53
C TYR A 770 -22.21 10.26 5.42
N LYS A 771 -22.06 11.51 4.97
CA LYS A 771 -20.74 12.15 4.89
C LYS A 771 -20.03 12.20 6.25
N ALA A 772 -20.76 12.46 7.34
CA ALA A 772 -20.18 12.48 8.69
C ALA A 772 -19.73 11.10 9.21
N MET A 773 -20.23 10.00 8.62
CA MET A 773 -19.84 8.62 8.98
C MET A 773 -18.65 8.09 8.16
N CYS A 774 -18.32 8.79 7.07
CA CYS A 774 -17.20 8.46 6.20
C CYS A 774 -15.88 8.88 6.84
N SER A 775 -14.81 8.16 6.49
CA SER A 775 -13.46 8.51 6.93
C SER A 775 -12.57 8.87 5.75
N GLU A 776 -11.97 10.05 5.81
CA GLU A 776 -11.01 10.53 4.82
C GLU A 776 -9.56 10.12 5.19
N GLN A 777 -9.32 9.62 6.40
CA GLN A 777 -7.99 9.24 6.88
C GLN A 777 -7.73 7.73 6.85
N SER A 778 -6.60 7.35 6.27
CA SER A 778 -6.02 6.00 6.41
C SER A 778 -5.31 5.91 7.76
N LEU A 779 -5.79 5.04 8.65
CA LEU A 779 -5.18 4.87 9.97
C LEU A 779 -3.71 4.46 9.86
N ILE A 780 -3.36 3.60 8.90
CA ILE A 780 -1.98 3.19 8.64
C ILE A 780 -1.13 4.40 8.25
N LEU A 781 -1.50 5.11 7.18
CA LEU A 781 -0.69 6.21 6.67
C LEU A 781 -0.55 7.35 7.68
N GLU A 782 -1.64 7.73 8.35
CA GLU A 782 -1.60 8.78 9.37
C GLU A 782 -0.68 8.41 10.53
N THR A 783 -0.78 7.18 11.03
CA THR A 783 0.03 6.71 12.16
C THR A 783 1.51 6.70 11.81
N PHE A 784 1.88 6.12 10.68
CA PHE A 784 3.29 6.01 10.30
C PHE A 784 3.90 7.31 9.79
N SER A 785 3.11 8.17 9.13
CA SER A 785 3.51 9.54 8.82
C SER A 785 3.80 10.32 10.11
N GLY A 786 2.91 10.25 11.10
CA GLY A 786 3.11 10.90 12.38
C GLY A 786 4.33 10.37 13.14
N LEU A 787 4.55 9.04 13.16
CA LEU A 787 5.73 8.42 13.75
C LEU A 787 7.04 8.81 13.04
N TYR A 788 6.99 8.91 11.71
CA TYR A 788 8.10 9.44 10.93
C TYR A 788 8.44 10.87 11.36
N GLN A 789 7.45 11.76 11.43
CA GLN A 789 7.66 13.15 11.85
C GLN A 789 8.23 13.24 13.28
N SER A 790 7.65 12.51 14.23
CA SER A 790 8.10 12.49 15.64
C SER A 790 9.54 12.03 15.81
N SER A 791 10.07 11.23 14.87
CA SER A 791 11.44 10.72 14.96
C SER A 791 12.53 11.76 14.74
N PHE A 792 12.17 12.98 14.30
CA PHE A 792 13.10 14.10 14.16
C PHE A 792 13.21 15.00 15.41
N GLY A 793 12.44 14.70 16.47
CA GLY A 793 12.44 15.43 17.75
C GLY A 793 11.47 16.62 17.80
N PRO A 794 11.26 17.23 18.98
CA PRO A 794 10.32 18.34 19.15
C PRO A 794 10.74 19.60 18.39
N LEU A 795 9.75 20.28 17.80
CA LEU A 795 9.85 21.50 16.99
C LEU A 795 10.53 22.68 17.71
N ASP A 796 10.53 22.69 19.05
CA ASP A 796 10.81 23.87 19.89
C ASP A 796 12.30 24.20 20.09
N LYS A 797 13.22 23.63 19.29
CA LYS A 797 14.65 24.00 19.32
C LYS A 797 15.15 24.75 18.08
N ALA A 798 14.24 25.19 17.20
CA ALA A 798 14.56 26.04 16.04
C ALA A 798 14.36 27.54 16.33
#